data_AF-D6X456-F1
#
_entry.id   AF-D6X456-F1
#
_cell.length_a   1.000
_cell.length_b   1.000
_cell.length_c   1.000
_cell.angle_alpha   90.00
_cell.angle_beta   90.00
_cell.angle_gamma   90.00
#
_symmetry.space_group_name_H-M   'P 1'
#
loop_
_entity.id
_entity.type
_entity.pdbx_description
1 polymer ?
#
loop_
_entity_poly.entity_id
_entity_poly.type
_entity_poly.pdbx_seq_one_letter_code
_entity_poly.pdbx_strand_id
1 'polypeptide(L)'
;METKVLKLLELLLSETNEIKQKLNKLEARLDNQQHIDRIFGDIHRYFANNDAKTGNSPGNDSKPKQEVPANAGNLEMAKCNRVTDTEPEIDNIDLKTSEISIDDLKSVLKYTLVEEIGPSHAPTFKMAVKVNEKIYYGKGGSKQKARDDVTQIVYNSISKNKVKPTIKDEKNEPRNVIIDLSKLKKNKLEYLKPLLKFTLIEQIGPSHAPTFKMAAKVNGKLYFGNGGSKQKAQTSVTQSVLQSLNQKLINDNLINVQIEPMTVKTDPKYVENTYSLLKYRLVEQTGPDHKPTFKMAAKVNEKIYYGVGGSKVKAQMNVLELVLGELLKNQKQKQHGEVKSLSETKNVNLLPTKVQNTSKSLKYVTSALQYNFLGTTGAMFKMAAKVNGKIYTGLGISKTKARLDVATQVHTSLLTQTNECQQPETETKAAAFINRLYPNAIYTCTETRTDTRTEFTIIITVNNQQFVGIGPSKKIAKKAAAFSALTGLGDPPKTQINTVVKPEFFRRLVEEKIASLMSQTPQFGRYKVGAGIVMTRNGNFLDCDVVAVATGTKCIRSAKITNSGANLNDMHAEILTRRCLIDFFYDQLELSLEGRKETIFERNGPKFRLKDGIEFHLFVDTTPCGDASVFSPRNVPRRQGFLRVKVEAVGGAVSTKNERIFREEKLLTMSCSDKICRWNVLGLQGALLSNFLDPIYLKSVILGNVIHESHLQRAIYGRVKDTLVNLPSPYKLNTPSTFFLPSTRQSPASVPNFAITWSKNNQQCEIINYRTGMTQLGPSKVSKQRFLQKFGALSEKIWGKNLEIMYIEAKFSAFEYNNAKNSINEAFRSADLGNWITRPIEREMFRLKN
;
A
#
# COMPACT_ATOMS: atom_id res chain seq x y z
N MET A 1 -64.35 -25.86 13.72
CA MET A 1 -63.08 -25.11 13.53
C MET A 1 -63.21 -23.67 14.00
N GLU A 2 -64.35 -23.01 13.78
CA GLU A 2 -64.59 -21.60 14.13
C GLU A 2 -64.24 -21.24 15.57
N THR A 3 -64.53 -22.12 16.54
CA THR A 3 -64.18 -21.91 17.96
C THR A 3 -62.68 -21.73 18.20
N LYS A 4 -61.80 -22.31 17.36
CA LYS A 4 -60.35 -22.09 17.42
C LYS A 4 -59.93 -20.80 16.73
N VAL A 5 -60.66 -20.38 15.68
CA VAL A 5 -60.43 -19.12 14.95
C VAL A 5 -60.85 -17.93 15.80
N LEU A 6 -62.02 -18.00 16.45
CA LEU A 6 -62.48 -17.00 17.42
C LEU A 6 -61.47 -16.81 18.55
N LYS A 7 -60.98 -17.89 19.15
CA LYS A 7 -59.96 -17.82 20.21
C LYS A 7 -58.62 -17.23 19.74
N LEU A 8 -58.28 -17.41 18.46
CA LEU A 8 -57.10 -16.77 17.86
C LEU A 8 -57.33 -15.27 17.63
N LEU A 9 -58.52 -14.88 17.18
CA LEU A 9 -58.92 -13.49 16.98
C LEU A 9 -59.00 -12.73 18.32
N GLU A 10 -59.55 -13.34 19.36
CA GLU A 10 -59.55 -12.79 20.73
C GLU A 10 -58.12 -12.56 21.25
N LEU A 11 -57.20 -13.52 21.01
CA LEU A 11 -55.78 -13.34 21.35
C LEU A 11 -55.15 -12.15 20.60
N LEU A 12 -55.35 -12.05 19.29
CA LEU A 12 -54.83 -10.96 18.46
C LEU A 12 -55.43 -9.59 18.86
N LEU A 13 -56.71 -9.55 19.23
CA LEU A 13 -57.34 -8.35 19.79
C LEU A 13 -56.75 -7.98 21.18
N SER A 14 -56.44 -8.97 22.02
CA SER A 14 -55.80 -8.71 23.32
C SER A 14 -54.39 -8.13 23.16
N GLU A 15 -53.57 -8.66 22.26
CA GLU A 15 -52.23 -8.17 21.98
C GLU A 15 -52.25 -6.75 21.39
N THR A 16 -53.16 -6.46 20.44
CA THR A 16 -53.29 -5.11 19.87
C THR A 16 -53.78 -4.08 20.88
N ASN A 17 -54.63 -4.45 21.83
CA ASN A 17 -55.03 -3.59 22.94
C ASN A 17 -53.90 -3.36 23.95
N GLU A 18 -53.08 -4.38 24.24
CA GLU A 18 -51.89 -4.21 25.09
C GLU A 18 -50.83 -3.31 24.43
N ILE A 19 -50.64 -3.43 23.12
CA ILE A 19 -49.77 -2.54 22.34
C ILE A 19 -50.30 -1.10 22.35
N LYS A 20 -51.62 -0.88 22.19
CA LYS A 20 -52.22 0.46 22.33
C LYS A 20 -52.03 1.03 23.74
N GLN A 21 -52.22 0.25 24.81
CA GLN A 21 -51.93 0.73 26.16
C GLN A 21 -50.44 1.08 26.36
N LYS A 22 -49.51 0.32 25.77
CA LYS A 22 -48.07 0.63 25.80
C LYS A 22 -47.74 1.89 25.01
N LEU A 23 -48.42 2.13 23.89
CA LEU A 23 -48.29 3.35 23.08
C LEU A 23 -48.81 4.58 23.84
N ASN A 24 -50.02 4.51 24.40
CA ASN A 24 -50.59 5.62 25.19
C ASN A 24 -49.74 5.91 26.46
N LYS A 25 -49.13 4.88 27.08
CA LYS A 25 -48.15 5.06 28.18
C LYS A 25 -46.81 5.65 27.72
N LEU A 26 -46.46 5.55 26.44
CA LEU A 26 -45.29 6.20 25.85
C LEU A 26 -45.59 7.65 25.47
N GLU A 27 -46.77 7.93 24.91
CA GLU A 27 -47.25 9.29 24.61
C GLU A 27 -47.41 10.11 25.91
N ALA A 28 -48.04 9.55 26.95
CA ALA A 28 -48.12 10.17 28.27
C ALA A 28 -46.76 10.32 28.99
N ARG A 29 -45.69 9.66 28.49
CA ARG A 29 -44.30 9.90 28.92
C ARG A 29 -43.58 10.94 28.06
N LEU A 30 -44.05 11.19 26.85
CA LEU A 30 -43.52 12.19 25.93
C LEU A 30 -44.04 13.60 26.28
N ASP A 31 -45.31 13.71 26.71
CA ASP A 31 -45.96 14.97 27.12
C ASP A 31 -45.41 15.58 28.42
N ASN A 32 -44.40 14.98 29.05
CA ASN A 32 -43.78 15.50 30.28
C ASN A 32 -42.77 16.64 30.00
N GLN A 33 -43.18 17.58 29.13
CA GLN A 33 -42.45 18.74 28.63
C GLN A 33 -41.81 19.56 29.77
N GLN A 34 -42.51 19.66 30.91
CA GLN A 34 -42.06 20.33 32.13
C GLN A 34 -40.73 19.81 32.69
N HIS A 35 -40.35 18.55 32.44
CA HIS A 35 -39.07 18.02 32.90
C HIS A 35 -37.90 18.47 32.00
N ILE A 36 -38.14 18.59 30.69
CA ILE A 36 -37.16 19.08 29.71
C ILE A 36 -36.89 20.57 29.94
N ASP A 37 -37.93 21.37 30.12
CA ASP A 37 -37.80 22.81 30.36
C ASP A 37 -37.09 23.11 31.70
N ARG A 38 -37.28 22.26 32.72
CA ARG A 38 -36.54 22.35 34.00
C ARG A 38 -35.04 22.12 33.80
N ILE A 39 -34.67 21.09 33.04
CA ILE A 39 -33.27 20.78 32.71
C ILE A 39 -32.62 21.94 31.93
N PHE A 40 -33.31 22.50 30.93
CA PHE A 40 -32.80 23.68 30.22
C PHE A 40 -32.68 24.91 31.13
N GLY A 41 -33.64 25.13 32.04
CA GLY A 41 -33.61 26.23 33.01
C GLY A 41 -32.54 26.10 34.10
N ASP A 42 -32.16 24.87 34.48
CA ASP A 42 -31.03 24.60 35.38
C ASP A 42 -29.69 24.78 34.66
N ILE A 43 -29.58 24.34 33.39
CA ILE A 43 -28.40 24.57 32.53
C ILE A 43 -28.15 26.08 32.32
N HIS A 44 -29.18 26.87 32.03
CA HIS A 44 -29.03 28.33 31.88
C HIS A 44 -28.58 29.02 33.17
N ARG A 45 -29.07 28.59 34.35
CA ARG A 45 -28.58 29.10 35.65
C ARG A 45 -27.13 28.70 35.96
N TYR A 46 -26.69 27.51 35.51
CA TYR A 46 -25.30 27.08 35.65
C TYR A 46 -24.32 27.96 34.85
N PHE A 47 -24.72 28.41 33.65
CA PHE A 47 -23.89 29.34 32.87
C PHE A 47 -23.94 30.78 33.41
N ALA A 48 -25.12 31.30 33.76
CA ALA A 48 -25.27 32.67 34.28
C ALA A 48 -24.46 32.94 35.57
N ASN A 49 -24.26 31.93 36.42
CA ASN A 49 -23.51 32.08 37.67
C ASN A 49 -21.98 32.04 37.50
N ASN A 50 -21.44 31.69 36.32
CA ASN A 50 -19.99 31.62 36.11
C ASN A 50 -19.37 32.94 35.58
N ASP A 51 -20.16 33.85 35.02
CA ASP A 51 -19.66 35.15 34.51
C ASP A 51 -19.57 36.24 35.61
N ALA A 52 -19.94 35.94 36.85
CA ALA A 52 -20.03 36.90 37.96
C ALA A 52 -18.77 37.02 38.85
N LYS A 53 -17.62 36.45 38.46
CA LYS A 53 -16.37 36.49 39.26
C LYS A 53 -15.06 36.68 38.47
N THR A 54 -14.94 37.76 37.72
CA THR A 54 -13.66 38.52 37.60
C THR A 54 -13.95 39.99 37.30
N GLY A 55 -14.16 40.79 38.34
CA GLY A 55 -14.15 42.24 38.22
C GLY A 55 -12.78 42.82 38.59
N ASN A 56 -12.26 43.73 37.76
CA ASN A 56 -11.50 44.89 38.23
C ASN A 56 -11.52 45.99 37.15
N SER A 57 -11.75 47.23 37.59
CA SER A 57 -12.02 48.40 36.74
C SER A 57 -10.92 49.49 36.95
N PRO A 58 -11.08 50.79 36.61
CA PRO A 58 -10.44 51.33 35.38
C PRO A 58 -9.65 52.67 35.55
N GLY A 59 -9.11 53.21 34.44
CA GLY A 59 -8.62 54.61 34.27
C GLY A 59 -7.08 54.72 34.12
N ASN A 60 -6.47 55.46 33.17
CA ASN A 60 -6.89 56.71 32.51
C ASN A 60 -6.21 56.96 31.12
N ASP A 61 -6.95 57.69 30.29
CA ASP A 61 -6.59 58.77 29.35
C ASP A 61 -5.50 58.74 28.24
N SER A 62 -5.93 59.43 27.16
CA SER A 62 -5.19 60.22 26.15
C SER A 62 -4.86 59.63 24.76
N LYS A 63 -5.37 60.35 23.75
CA LYS A 63 -5.21 60.24 22.28
C LYS A 63 -3.94 61.02 21.81
N PRO A 64 -3.65 61.15 20.50
CA PRO A 64 -3.91 60.28 19.33
C PRO A 64 -2.61 59.92 18.55
N LYS A 65 -2.74 59.11 17.49
CA LYS A 65 -1.73 59.01 16.40
C LYS A 65 -2.19 59.85 15.20
N GLN A 66 -1.25 60.43 14.46
CA GLN A 66 -1.54 61.08 13.18
C GLN A 66 -0.51 60.72 12.09
N GLU A 67 -1.05 60.31 10.94
CA GLU A 67 -0.58 60.48 9.55
C GLU A 67 0.72 59.86 9.00
N VAL A 68 0.65 59.74 7.67
CA VAL A 68 1.51 59.05 6.69
C VAL A 68 1.53 59.99 5.47
N PRO A 69 2.67 60.20 4.77
CA PRO A 69 2.64 59.81 3.35
C PRO A 69 3.97 59.32 2.72
N ALA A 70 3.78 58.79 1.51
CA ALA A 70 4.63 58.48 0.37
C ALA A 70 5.87 59.40 0.09
N ASN A 71 6.76 59.15 -0.88
CA ASN A 71 6.62 58.43 -2.15
C ASN A 71 7.98 58.11 -2.84
N ALA A 72 7.94 57.24 -3.88
CA ALA A 72 8.78 57.19 -5.10
C ALA A 72 10.34 57.26 -5.09
N GLY A 73 10.96 56.48 -6.00
CA GLY A 73 11.98 57.05 -6.93
C GLY A 73 13.42 56.51 -6.96
N ASN A 74 13.67 55.54 -7.86
CA ASN A 74 14.87 55.38 -8.72
C ASN A 74 16.33 55.18 -8.21
N LEU A 75 17.07 54.55 -9.12
CA LEU A 75 18.51 54.29 -9.25
C LEU A 75 19.49 55.25 -8.54
N GLU A 76 20.57 54.67 -8.00
CA GLU A 76 21.92 55.13 -8.34
C GLU A 76 22.94 53.96 -8.36
N MET A 77 23.93 54.04 -9.24
CA MET A 77 25.04 53.08 -9.32
C MET A 77 26.29 53.63 -8.62
N ALA A 78 27.02 52.73 -7.96
CA ALA A 78 28.46 52.76 -7.72
C ALA A 78 29.13 54.06 -7.19
N LYS A 79 29.64 53.99 -5.95
CA LYS A 79 30.93 54.62 -5.62
C LYS A 79 31.91 53.59 -5.06
N CYS A 80 32.94 53.33 -5.86
CA CYS A 80 34.16 52.64 -5.43
C CYS A 80 34.99 53.64 -4.60
N ASN A 81 35.13 53.42 -3.29
CA ASN A 81 36.08 54.17 -2.47
C ASN A 81 37.42 53.44 -2.47
N ARG A 82 38.33 53.93 -3.31
CA ARG A 82 39.76 53.60 -3.31
C ARG A 82 40.43 54.41 -2.21
N VAL A 83 40.84 53.77 -1.11
CA VAL A 83 41.55 54.45 -0.01
C VAL A 83 42.79 53.64 0.38
N THR A 84 43.93 54.21 -0.03
CA THR A 84 45.31 54.10 0.49
C THR A 84 45.94 52.73 0.77
N ASP A 85 47.03 52.46 0.04
CA ASP A 85 48.06 51.46 0.36
C ASP A 85 48.87 51.88 1.60
N THR A 86 48.27 51.73 2.78
CA THR A 86 49.01 51.66 4.05
C THR A 86 48.67 50.32 4.70
N GLU A 87 49.68 49.46 4.88
CA GLU A 87 49.48 48.21 5.61
C GLU A 87 48.98 48.53 7.02
N PRO A 88 47.91 47.89 7.52
CA PRO A 88 47.48 48.09 8.89
C PRO A 88 48.61 47.63 9.83
N GLU A 89 48.91 48.43 10.85
CA GLU A 89 49.81 48.01 11.93
C GLU A 89 49.19 46.80 12.66
N ILE A 90 49.67 45.61 12.30
CA ILE A 90 49.29 44.35 12.94
C ILE A 90 50.46 43.94 13.83
N ASP A 91 50.22 43.93 15.14
CA ASP A 91 51.14 43.43 16.16
C ASP A 91 51.72 42.06 15.75
N ASN A 92 53.05 41.98 15.55
CA ASN A 92 53.72 40.70 15.33
C ASN A 92 53.80 39.92 16.66
N ILE A 93 53.62 38.61 16.58
CA ILE A 93 53.78 37.67 17.70
C ILE A 93 54.85 36.65 17.31
N ASP A 94 55.96 36.65 18.05
CA ASP A 94 57.05 35.69 17.85
C ASP A 94 56.80 34.40 18.65
N LEU A 95 56.43 33.33 17.95
CA LEU A 95 56.19 32.00 18.48
C LEU A 95 57.40 31.09 18.22
N LYS A 96 58.12 30.74 19.29
CA LYS A 96 59.34 29.89 19.26
C LYS A 96 59.08 28.39 19.48
N THR A 97 57.85 27.97 19.77
CA THR A 97 57.50 26.58 20.11
C THR A 97 56.81 25.84 18.95
N SER A 98 57.32 24.66 18.62
CA SER A 98 56.83 23.80 17.53
C SER A 98 55.73 22.81 17.94
N GLU A 99 55.31 22.82 19.21
CA GLU A 99 54.20 22.04 19.76
C GLU A 99 53.32 22.93 20.65
N ILE A 100 52.44 23.72 20.02
CA ILE A 100 51.35 24.46 20.67
C ILE A 100 50.02 23.83 20.24
N SER A 101 48.99 23.79 21.11
CA SER A 101 47.66 23.33 20.68
C SER A 101 46.94 24.42 19.89
N ILE A 102 45.91 24.05 19.10
CA ILE A 102 45.16 25.04 18.32
C ILE A 102 44.33 25.97 19.21
N ASP A 103 43.87 25.51 20.38
CA ASP A 103 43.07 26.32 21.29
C ASP A 103 43.95 27.26 22.13
N ASP A 104 45.15 26.81 22.53
CA ASP A 104 46.17 27.69 23.13
C ASP A 104 46.59 28.77 22.13
N LEU A 105 46.85 28.39 20.87
CA LEU A 105 47.17 29.32 19.79
C LEU A 105 46.05 30.37 19.61
N LYS A 106 44.77 29.98 19.70
CA LYS A 106 43.65 30.93 19.59
C LYS A 106 43.67 32.03 20.65
N SER A 107 44.14 31.71 21.86
CA SER A 107 44.23 32.66 22.98
C SER A 107 45.40 33.63 22.87
N VAL A 108 46.47 33.25 22.17
CA VAL A 108 47.69 34.05 22.02
C VAL A 108 47.61 34.97 20.79
N LEU A 109 47.00 34.53 19.68
CA LEU A 109 46.95 35.32 18.44
C LEU A 109 46.09 36.59 18.56
N LYS A 110 46.62 37.72 18.10
CA LYS A 110 45.90 38.99 17.94
C LYS A 110 45.28 39.07 16.54
N TYR A 111 43.97 39.28 16.46
CA TYR A 111 43.22 39.29 15.20
C TYR A 111 42.74 40.69 14.81
N THR A 112 43.20 41.17 13.66
CA THR A 112 42.77 42.44 13.07
C THR A 112 41.72 42.17 11.98
N LEU A 113 40.59 42.87 12.03
CA LEU A 113 39.59 42.82 10.95
C LEU A 113 40.08 43.71 9.81
N VAL A 114 40.31 43.13 8.64
CA VAL A 114 40.86 43.84 7.46
C VAL A 114 39.75 44.25 6.49
N GLU A 115 38.69 43.47 6.38
CA GLU A 115 37.67 43.67 5.34
C GLU A 115 36.32 43.08 5.78
N GLU A 116 35.24 43.82 5.52
CA GLU A 116 33.85 43.38 5.73
C GLU A 116 33.06 43.75 4.46
N ILE A 117 32.59 42.73 3.72
CA ILE A 117 31.98 42.91 2.40
C ILE A 117 30.74 42.02 2.25
N GLY A 118 29.72 42.51 1.55
CA GLY A 118 28.50 41.78 1.24
C GLY A 118 27.25 42.41 1.86
N PRO A 119 26.05 41.95 1.49
CA PRO A 119 24.80 42.48 2.04
C PRO A 119 24.65 42.06 3.51
N SER A 120 23.94 42.84 4.32
CA SER A 120 23.84 42.61 5.78
C SER A 120 23.25 41.26 6.20
N HIS A 121 22.52 40.58 5.31
CA HIS A 121 21.97 39.23 5.53
C HIS A 121 22.96 38.11 5.15
N ALA A 122 24.08 38.42 4.51
CA ALA A 122 25.16 37.48 4.15
C ALA A 122 26.56 38.16 4.11
N PRO A 123 27.02 38.81 5.19
CA PRO A 123 28.31 39.47 5.23
C PRO A 123 29.47 38.46 5.24
N THR A 124 30.56 38.81 4.57
CA THR A 124 31.84 38.08 4.56
C THR A 124 32.91 38.93 5.22
N PHE A 125 33.57 38.36 6.24
CA PHE A 125 34.61 39.01 7.01
C PHE A 125 35.97 38.40 6.67
N LYS A 126 37.01 39.24 6.62
CA LYS A 126 38.41 38.84 6.41
C LYS A 126 39.23 39.31 7.61
N MET A 127 39.80 38.34 8.34
CA MET A 127 40.66 38.57 9.49
C MET A 127 42.13 38.37 9.09
N ALA A 128 43.03 39.14 9.68
CA ALA A 128 44.47 38.97 9.56
C ALA A 128 45.15 38.81 10.92
N VAL A 129 46.30 38.13 10.91
CA VAL A 129 47.18 37.90 12.07
C VAL A 129 48.62 37.93 11.58
N LYS A 130 49.54 38.59 12.29
CA LYS A 130 50.98 38.60 11.98
C LYS A 130 51.74 37.71 12.99
N VAL A 131 52.47 36.72 12.50
CA VAL A 131 53.20 35.73 13.31
C VAL A 131 54.57 35.46 12.69
N ASN A 132 55.64 35.57 13.49
CA ASN A 132 57.03 35.45 13.05
C ASN A 132 57.30 36.30 11.79
N GLU A 133 56.94 37.59 11.86
CA GLU A 133 57.00 38.59 10.77
C GLU A 133 56.18 38.28 9.51
N LYS A 134 55.34 37.24 9.51
CA LYS A 134 54.51 36.85 8.37
C LYS A 134 53.02 37.05 8.62
N ILE A 135 52.34 37.75 7.69
CA ILE A 135 50.90 37.99 7.77
C ILE A 135 50.13 36.83 7.15
N TYR A 136 49.09 36.38 7.86
CA TYR A 136 48.14 35.34 7.43
C TYR A 136 46.73 35.92 7.39
N TYR A 137 45.92 35.46 6.45
CA TYR A 137 44.53 35.90 6.27
C TYR A 137 43.58 34.72 6.29
N GLY A 138 42.40 34.89 6.90
CA GLY A 138 41.30 33.93 6.88
C GLY A 138 39.96 34.62 6.62
N LYS A 139 39.00 33.88 6.06
CA LYS A 139 37.70 34.41 5.62
C LYS A 139 36.54 33.58 6.17
N GLY A 140 35.42 34.24 6.47
CA GLY A 140 34.22 33.54 6.90
C GLY A 140 32.97 34.42 6.93
N GLY A 141 31.80 33.79 6.87
CA GLY A 141 30.49 34.46 6.97
C GLY A 141 30.14 34.98 8.38
N SER A 142 31.09 34.98 9.31
CA SER A 142 31.01 35.65 10.61
C SER A 142 32.42 36.00 11.09
N LYS A 143 32.57 37.05 11.91
CA LYS A 143 33.86 37.45 12.50
C LYS A 143 34.55 36.28 13.24
N GLN A 144 33.78 35.40 13.89
CA GLN A 144 34.30 34.20 14.53
C GLN A 144 34.83 33.16 13.53
N LYS A 145 34.08 32.83 12.47
CA LYS A 145 34.54 31.87 11.46
C LYS A 145 35.80 32.32 10.74
N ALA A 146 35.93 33.63 10.48
CA ALA A 146 37.15 34.20 9.89
C ALA A 146 38.37 34.09 10.83
N ARG A 147 38.17 34.18 12.16
CA ARG A 147 39.22 33.92 13.17
C ARG A 147 39.61 32.44 13.23
N ASP A 148 38.63 31.54 13.24
CA ASP A 148 38.90 30.10 13.25
C ASP A 148 39.67 29.65 11.99
N ASP A 149 39.33 30.20 10.82
CA ASP A 149 40.00 29.94 9.53
C ASP A 149 41.47 30.41 9.53
N VAL A 150 41.75 31.68 9.91
CA VAL A 150 43.14 32.18 9.96
C VAL A 150 43.99 31.43 10.99
N THR A 151 43.42 31.07 12.15
CA THR A 151 44.11 30.26 13.16
C THR A 151 44.53 28.92 12.60
N GLN A 152 43.63 28.23 11.87
CA GLN A 152 43.92 26.93 11.28
C GLN A 152 45.03 27.02 10.21
N ILE A 153 45.09 28.12 9.45
CA ILE A 153 46.15 28.39 8.47
C ILE A 153 47.50 28.59 9.18
N VAL A 154 47.56 29.38 10.25
CA VAL A 154 48.78 29.59 11.07
C VAL A 154 49.24 28.28 11.72
N TYR A 155 48.33 27.51 12.31
CA TYR A 155 48.64 26.20 12.89
C TYR A 155 49.29 25.26 11.86
N ASN A 156 48.75 25.25 10.64
CA ASN A 156 49.22 24.42 9.54
C ASN A 156 50.52 24.92 8.88
N SER A 157 50.91 26.19 9.04
CA SER A 157 52.20 26.68 8.56
C SER A 157 53.33 26.33 9.53
N ILE A 158 53.09 26.48 10.85
CA ILE A 158 54.02 26.08 11.91
C ILE A 158 54.28 24.56 11.89
N SER A 159 53.24 23.76 11.67
CA SER A 159 53.33 22.28 11.70
C SER A 159 54.08 21.63 10.52
N LYS A 160 54.48 22.38 9.48
CA LYS A 160 55.02 21.81 8.23
C LYS A 160 56.55 21.61 8.18
N ASN A 161 57.30 22.07 9.18
CA ASN A 161 58.77 21.96 9.21
C ASN A 161 59.30 20.61 9.76
N LYS A 162 58.78 19.46 9.30
CA LYS A 162 59.37 18.13 9.58
C LYS A 162 59.67 17.36 8.28
N VAL A 163 60.95 17.08 8.05
CA VAL A 163 61.50 16.38 6.86
C VAL A 163 61.32 14.86 6.97
N LYS A 164 61.20 14.17 5.83
CA LYS A 164 61.08 12.70 5.72
C LYS A 164 62.37 11.96 6.07
N PRO A 165 62.26 10.71 6.56
CA PRO A 165 63.23 9.67 6.19
C PRO A 165 62.61 8.40 5.57
N THR A 166 63.53 7.57 5.08
CA THR A 166 63.47 6.47 4.11
C THR A 166 62.78 5.17 4.58
N ILE A 167 62.50 4.31 3.59
CA ILE A 167 61.96 2.93 3.64
C ILE A 167 62.44 2.07 4.83
N LYS A 168 61.49 1.42 5.52
CA LYS A 168 61.55 0.00 5.95
C LYS A 168 60.13 -0.60 6.03
N ASP A 169 59.88 -1.66 5.28
CA ASP A 169 58.74 -2.55 5.52
C ASP A 169 59.00 -3.41 6.76
N GLU A 170 58.14 -3.35 7.78
CA GLU A 170 57.91 -4.48 8.69
C GLU A 170 56.62 -4.37 9.54
N LYS A 171 55.76 -5.38 9.42
CA LYS A 171 54.82 -5.90 10.45
C LYS A 171 53.77 -4.94 11.07
N ASN A 172 52.69 -4.70 10.32
CA ASN A 172 51.38 -4.30 10.86
C ASN A 172 50.54 -5.49 11.39
N GLU A 173 51.16 -6.49 12.05
CA GLU A 173 50.43 -7.59 12.69
C GLU A 173 49.86 -7.17 14.07
N PRO A 174 48.58 -7.43 14.39
CA PRO A 174 48.04 -7.10 15.70
C PRO A 174 48.68 -7.94 16.81
N ARG A 175 49.32 -7.27 17.78
CA ARG A 175 49.98 -7.92 18.93
C ARG A 175 48.98 -8.79 19.69
N ASN A 176 49.33 -10.07 19.87
CA ASN A 176 48.50 -11.02 20.61
C ASN A 176 48.42 -10.63 22.09
N VAL A 177 47.21 -10.42 22.60
CA VAL A 177 46.95 -10.22 24.03
C VAL A 177 46.53 -11.55 24.62
N ILE A 178 47.29 -12.03 25.61
CA ILE A 178 46.88 -13.18 26.42
C ILE A 178 46.03 -12.64 27.57
N ILE A 179 44.79 -13.09 27.66
CA ILE A 179 43.86 -12.74 28.74
C ILE A 179 43.45 -14.03 29.44
N ASP A 180 43.60 -14.07 30.77
CA ASP A 180 43.06 -15.13 31.61
C ASP A 180 41.57 -14.90 31.85
N LEU A 181 40.78 -15.58 31.02
CA LEU A 181 39.34 -15.37 30.90
C LEU A 181 38.53 -15.96 32.06
N SER A 182 39.16 -16.81 32.88
CA SER A 182 38.52 -17.44 34.04
C SER A 182 38.20 -16.46 35.18
N LYS A 183 38.92 -15.32 35.22
CA LYS A 183 38.87 -14.33 36.32
C LYS A 183 37.93 -13.14 36.06
N LEU A 184 37.35 -13.04 34.86
CA LEU A 184 36.44 -11.95 34.47
C LEU A 184 35.03 -12.14 35.06
N LYS A 185 34.86 -11.81 36.36
CA LYS A 185 33.61 -11.96 37.11
C LYS A 185 32.39 -11.17 36.56
N LYS A 186 32.58 -10.26 35.60
CA LYS A 186 31.51 -9.40 35.02
C LYS A 186 31.67 -9.28 33.50
N ASN A 187 30.86 -10.02 32.74
CA ASN A 187 30.83 -10.04 31.26
C ASN A 187 30.26 -8.74 30.64
N LYS A 188 30.84 -7.58 30.97
CA LYS A 188 30.48 -6.27 30.41
C LYS A 188 31.53 -5.78 29.42
N LEU A 189 31.06 -5.23 28.29
CA LEU A 189 31.85 -4.69 27.19
C LEU A 189 32.85 -3.60 27.63
N GLU A 190 32.46 -2.81 28.65
CA GLU A 190 33.21 -1.70 29.23
C GLU A 190 34.52 -2.14 29.89
N TYR A 191 34.56 -3.30 30.56
CA TYR A 191 35.79 -3.84 31.17
C TYR A 191 36.69 -4.55 30.16
N LEU A 192 36.12 -5.11 29.09
CA LEU A 192 36.90 -5.84 28.08
C LEU A 192 37.63 -4.87 27.14
N LYS A 193 37.00 -3.76 26.74
CA LYS A 193 37.55 -2.80 25.77
C LYS A 193 38.95 -2.26 26.11
N PRO A 194 39.27 -1.82 27.35
CA PRO A 194 40.62 -1.31 27.68
C PRO A 194 41.70 -2.41 27.74
N LEU A 195 41.32 -3.70 27.83
CA LEU A 195 42.26 -4.82 27.85
C LEU A 195 42.69 -5.25 26.43
N LEU A 196 42.00 -4.79 25.39
CA LEU A 196 42.28 -5.15 24.00
C LEU A 196 43.23 -4.17 23.33
N LYS A 197 44.29 -4.69 22.69
CA LYS A 197 45.18 -3.91 21.83
C LYS A 197 44.62 -3.93 20.41
N PHE A 198 44.14 -2.78 19.94
CA PHE A 198 43.55 -2.62 18.61
C PHE A 198 44.55 -2.03 17.62
N THR A 199 44.67 -2.65 16.45
CA THR A 199 45.43 -2.13 15.30
C THR A 199 44.44 -1.59 14.26
N LEU A 200 44.70 -0.39 13.74
CA LEU A 200 43.97 0.13 12.57
C LEU A 200 44.51 -0.58 11.33
N ILE A 201 43.63 -1.30 10.61
CA ILE A 201 44.00 -2.02 9.39
C ILE A 201 43.75 -1.16 8.16
N GLU A 202 42.65 -0.39 8.15
CA GLU A 202 42.17 0.27 6.95
C GLU A 202 41.29 1.49 7.30
N GLN A 203 41.40 2.56 6.51
CA GLN A 203 40.52 3.73 6.55
C GLN A 203 40.17 4.13 5.12
N ILE A 204 38.88 4.07 4.76
CA ILE A 204 38.37 4.36 3.41
C ILE A 204 37.16 5.29 3.51
N GLY A 205 37.03 6.21 2.55
CA GLY A 205 35.84 7.06 2.39
C GLY A 205 36.19 8.56 2.34
N PRO A 206 35.25 9.41 1.90
CA PRO A 206 35.45 10.86 1.88
C PRO A 206 35.57 11.41 3.31
N SER A 207 36.18 12.58 3.49
CA SER A 207 36.44 13.15 4.82
C SER A 207 35.18 13.37 5.68
N HIS A 208 34.03 13.57 5.05
CA HIS A 208 32.72 13.71 5.72
C HIS A 208 32.04 12.37 6.09
N ALA A 209 32.56 11.23 5.63
CA ALA A 209 32.02 9.89 5.94
C ALA A 209 33.10 8.77 5.91
N PRO A 210 34.18 8.85 6.71
CA PRO A 210 35.22 7.83 6.75
C PRO A 210 34.75 6.55 7.45
N THR A 211 35.09 5.39 6.88
CA THR A 211 34.91 4.06 7.48
C THR A 211 36.26 3.52 7.93
N PHE A 212 36.32 3.05 9.19
CA PHE A 212 37.53 2.51 9.81
C PHE A 212 37.35 1.01 10.07
N LYS A 213 38.42 0.24 9.83
CA LYS A 213 38.51 -1.21 10.08
C LYS A 213 39.61 -1.46 11.11
N MET A 214 39.22 -2.01 12.25
CA MET A 214 40.12 -2.31 13.36
C MET A 214 40.26 -3.83 13.52
N ALA A 215 41.40 -4.28 14.03
CA ALA A 215 41.64 -5.67 14.41
C ALA A 215 42.24 -5.79 15.81
N ALA A 216 42.02 -6.92 16.49
CA ALA A 216 42.71 -7.30 17.72
C ALA A 216 42.96 -8.81 17.74
N LYS A 217 44.12 -9.24 18.26
CA LYS A 217 44.51 -10.66 18.39
C LYS A 217 44.45 -11.03 19.88
N VAL A 218 43.61 -12.00 20.25
CA VAL A 218 43.34 -12.38 21.64
C VAL A 218 43.46 -13.89 21.78
N ASN A 219 44.31 -14.36 22.70
CA ASN A 219 44.59 -15.79 22.92
C ASN A 219 44.88 -16.54 21.60
N GLY A 220 45.67 -15.92 20.71
CA GLY A 220 46.07 -16.44 19.41
C GLY A 220 45.08 -16.19 18.26
N LYS A 221 43.81 -15.91 18.56
CA LYS A 221 42.74 -15.73 17.57
C LYS A 221 42.55 -14.26 17.18
N LEU A 222 42.41 -14.01 15.88
CA LEU A 222 42.26 -12.68 15.30
C LEU A 222 40.78 -12.29 15.16
N TYR A 223 40.45 -11.05 15.51
CA TYR A 223 39.10 -10.47 15.45
C TYR A 223 39.12 -9.14 14.70
N PHE A 224 38.07 -8.86 13.94
CA PHE A 224 37.93 -7.65 13.11
C PHE A 224 36.60 -6.93 13.41
N GLY A 225 36.55 -5.63 13.14
CA GLY A 225 35.35 -4.83 13.33
C GLY A 225 35.42 -3.48 12.60
N ASN A 226 34.28 -3.04 12.08
CA ASN A 226 34.16 -1.87 11.21
C ASN A 226 33.29 -0.79 11.85
N GLY A 227 33.48 0.48 11.47
CA GLY A 227 32.56 1.54 11.86
C GLY A 227 32.96 2.92 11.33
N GLY A 228 31.99 3.85 11.28
CA GLY A 228 32.20 5.25 10.87
C GLY A 228 33.02 6.11 11.84
N SER A 229 33.63 5.50 12.86
CA SER A 229 34.68 6.10 13.69
C SER A 229 35.58 4.99 14.23
N LYS A 230 36.85 5.28 14.53
CA LYS A 230 37.79 4.33 15.16
C LYS A 230 37.19 3.72 16.43
N GLN A 231 36.50 4.53 17.24
CA GLN A 231 35.86 4.09 18.48
C GLN A 231 34.70 3.11 18.25
N LYS A 232 33.87 3.31 17.21
CA LYS A 232 32.79 2.39 16.82
C LYS A 232 33.36 1.05 16.28
N ALA A 233 34.41 1.11 15.46
CA ALA A 233 35.10 -0.06 14.95
C ALA A 233 35.74 -0.91 16.07
N GLN A 234 36.40 -0.26 17.05
CA GLN A 234 36.90 -0.94 18.26
C GLN A 234 35.77 -1.58 19.09
N THR A 235 34.62 -0.93 19.24
CA THR A 235 33.46 -1.52 19.93
C THR A 235 32.96 -2.77 19.21
N SER A 236 32.91 -2.76 17.87
CA SER A 236 32.57 -3.93 17.05
C SER A 236 33.54 -5.10 17.27
N VAL A 237 34.87 -4.86 17.24
CA VAL A 237 35.87 -5.87 17.59
C VAL A 237 35.64 -6.44 19.00
N THR A 238 35.46 -5.55 20.00
CA THR A 238 35.28 -5.93 21.41
C THR A 238 34.05 -6.83 21.61
N GLN A 239 32.95 -6.53 20.91
CA GLN A 239 31.73 -7.32 20.96
C GLN A 239 31.93 -8.72 20.37
N SER A 240 32.66 -8.84 19.26
CA SER A 240 33.01 -10.14 18.65
C SER A 240 33.91 -10.98 19.55
N VAL A 241 34.86 -10.37 20.27
CA VAL A 241 35.63 -11.07 21.31
C VAL A 241 34.68 -11.56 22.41
N LEU A 242 33.88 -10.68 23.01
CA LEU A 242 32.95 -11.01 24.11
C LEU A 242 31.97 -12.14 23.74
N GLN A 243 31.47 -12.17 22.51
CA GLN A 243 30.59 -13.26 22.05
C GLN A 243 31.33 -14.61 21.99
N SER A 244 32.58 -14.62 21.53
CA SER A 244 33.43 -15.82 21.55
C SER A 244 33.82 -16.26 22.96
N LEU A 245 33.80 -15.36 23.95
CA LEU A 245 34.04 -15.67 25.37
C LEU A 245 32.84 -16.35 26.02
N ASN A 246 31.65 -15.76 25.87
CA ASN A 246 30.40 -16.36 26.37
C ASN A 246 30.23 -17.79 25.85
N GLN A 247 30.51 -18.01 24.56
CA GLN A 247 30.38 -19.32 23.93
C GLN A 247 31.31 -20.40 24.54
N LYS A 248 32.48 -20.01 25.06
CA LYS A 248 33.37 -20.96 25.77
C LYS A 248 32.87 -21.24 27.19
N LEU A 249 32.50 -20.19 27.93
CA LEU A 249 31.95 -20.29 29.31
C LEU A 249 30.68 -21.17 29.39
N ILE A 250 29.90 -21.20 28.31
CA ILE A 250 28.66 -21.99 28.20
C ILE A 250 28.97 -23.48 27.98
N ASN A 251 30.02 -23.82 27.24
CA ASN A 251 30.41 -25.21 26.97
C ASN A 251 30.88 -25.94 28.24
N ASP A 252 31.66 -25.26 29.08
CA ASP A 252 32.19 -25.81 30.34
C ASP A 252 31.09 -26.03 31.41
N ASN A 253 29.89 -25.50 31.18
CA ASN A 253 28.78 -25.43 32.14
C ASN A 253 27.51 -26.20 31.68
N LEU A 254 27.63 -27.06 30.67
CA LEU A 254 26.55 -27.92 30.17
C LEU A 254 26.66 -29.34 30.73
N ILE A 255 25.65 -29.76 31.48
CA ILE A 255 25.56 -31.13 32.02
C ILE A 255 25.31 -32.09 30.84
N ASN A 256 26.17 -33.08 30.66
CA ASN A 256 25.95 -34.14 29.67
C ASN A 256 24.88 -35.12 30.16
N VAL A 257 23.97 -35.51 29.27
CA VAL A 257 22.94 -36.54 29.50
C VAL A 257 23.23 -37.72 28.57
N GLN A 258 23.35 -38.92 29.13
CA GLN A 258 23.51 -40.16 28.35
C GLN A 258 22.13 -40.75 28.04
N ILE A 259 21.89 -41.11 26.78
CA ILE A 259 20.61 -41.67 26.29
C ILE A 259 20.90 -42.83 25.33
N GLU A 260 20.38 -44.03 25.65
CA GLU A 260 20.51 -45.24 24.84
C GLU A 260 19.37 -45.42 23.81
N PRO A 261 19.62 -46.05 22.63
CA PRO A 261 18.66 -46.11 21.53
C PRO A 261 17.78 -47.37 21.53
N MET A 262 16.73 -47.42 22.36
CA MET A 262 15.70 -48.48 22.31
C MET A 262 14.75 -48.39 21.09
N THR A 263 14.10 -49.51 20.77
CA THR A 263 13.40 -49.79 19.50
C THR A 263 12.18 -48.90 19.21
N VAL A 264 12.08 -48.46 17.95
CA VAL A 264 11.15 -47.41 17.49
C VAL A 264 9.67 -47.77 17.63
N LYS A 265 8.93 -46.88 18.30
CA LYS A 265 7.63 -46.39 17.79
C LYS A 265 7.64 -44.87 17.79
N THR A 266 6.99 -44.25 16.81
CA THR A 266 6.70 -42.81 16.79
C THR A 266 5.54 -42.50 17.74
N ASP A 267 5.74 -42.82 19.01
CA ASP A 267 4.78 -42.60 20.09
C ASP A 267 4.97 -41.19 20.66
N PRO A 268 3.93 -40.34 20.74
CA PRO A 268 4.01 -39.02 21.36
C PRO A 268 4.67 -39.02 22.76
N LYS A 269 4.49 -40.09 23.55
CA LYS A 269 5.13 -40.25 24.86
C LYS A 269 6.66 -40.17 24.82
N TYR A 270 7.30 -40.60 23.73
CA TYR A 270 8.77 -40.60 23.64
C TYR A 270 9.34 -39.19 23.44
N VAL A 271 8.62 -38.31 22.74
CA VAL A 271 9.00 -36.91 22.55
C VAL A 271 8.92 -36.17 23.89
N GLU A 272 7.87 -36.42 24.66
CA GLU A 272 7.65 -35.82 25.99
C GLU A 272 8.67 -36.34 27.02
N ASN A 273 8.96 -37.64 27.04
CA ASN A 273 10.03 -38.22 27.88
C ASN A 273 11.43 -37.71 27.50
N THR A 274 11.75 -37.58 26.21
CA THR A 274 13.06 -37.06 25.80
C THR A 274 13.17 -35.56 26.14
N TYR A 275 12.08 -34.79 26.02
CA TYR A 275 12.05 -33.39 26.42
C TYR A 275 12.30 -33.18 27.92
N SER A 276 11.76 -34.03 28.79
CA SER A 276 11.94 -33.94 30.24
C SER A 276 13.32 -34.42 30.72
N LEU A 277 13.98 -35.32 29.98
CA LEU A 277 15.35 -35.78 30.29
C LEU A 277 16.44 -34.76 29.92
N LEU A 278 16.21 -33.87 28.96
CA LEU A 278 17.22 -32.93 28.47
C LEU A 278 17.41 -31.71 29.39
N LYS A 279 18.63 -31.54 29.91
CA LYS A 279 19.02 -30.36 30.70
C LYS A 279 19.40 -29.20 29.78
N TYR A 280 18.44 -28.32 29.52
CA TYR A 280 18.62 -27.14 28.67
C TYR A 280 19.25 -25.96 29.42
N ARG A 281 20.20 -25.27 28.79
CA ARG A 281 20.79 -24.01 29.28
C ARG A 281 20.53 -22.87 28.28
N LEU A 282 20.16 -21.69 28.78
CA LEU A 282 20.07 -20.48 27.96
C LEU A 282 21.49 -20.02 27.58
N VAL A 283 21.75 -19.95 26.29
CA VAL A 283 23.04 -19.54 25.70
C VAL A 283 23.08 -18.04 25.49
N GLU A 284 21.98 -17.49 24.97
CA GLU A 284 21.92 -16.11 24.48
C GLU A 284 20.45 -15.67 24.42
N GLN A 285 20.18 -14.42 24.82
CA GLN A 285 18.92 -13.72 24.60
C GLN A 285 19.24 -12.42 23.87
N THR A 286 18.67 -12.24 22.68
CA THR A 286 18.92 -11.07 21.80
C THR A 286 17.61 -10.53 21.22
N GLY A 287 17.66 -9.33 20.65
CA GLY A 287 16.49 -8.62 20.14
C GLY A 287 15.85 -7.70 21.19
N PRO A 288 14.95 -6.80 20.76
CA PRO A 288 14.29 -5.85 21.65
C PRO A 288 13.23 -6.56 22.53
N ASP A 289 12.85 -5.94 23.65
CA ASP A 289 11.93 -6.55 24.64
C ASP A 289 10.58 -6.98 24.05
N HIS A 290 10.10 -6.30 23.01
CA HIS A 290 8.86 -6.63 22.29
C HIS A 290 9.01 -7.77 21.27
N LYS A 291 10.23 -8.29 21.04
CA LYS A 291 10.51 -9.43 20.15
C LYS A 291 11.85 -10.12 20.50
N PRO A 292 11.96 -10.76 21.69
CA PRO A 292 13.16 -11.48 22.08
C PRO A 292 13.37 -12.75 21.24
N THR A 293 14.63 -13.10 21.05
CA THR A 293 15.10 -14.34 20.42
C THR A 293 15.98 -15.05 21.44
N PHE A 294 15.68 -16.32 21.70
CA PHE A 294 16.38 -17.15 22.67
C PHE A 294 17.14 -18.25 21.95
N LYS A 295 18.37 -18.50 22.39
CA LYS A 295 19.21 -19.62 21.97
C LYS A 295 19.43 -20.54 23.15
N MET A 296 19.07 -21.80 23.01
CA MET A 296 19.19 -22.83 24.04
C MET A 296 20.20 -23.88 23.59
N ALA A 297 20.87 -24.52 24.55
CA ALA A 297 21.77 -25.65 24.32
C ALA A 297 21.48 -26.80 25.27
N ALA A 298 21.78 -28.03 24.84
CA ALA A 298 21.86 -29.22 25.68
C ALA A 298 23.05 -30.07 25.22
N LYS A 299 23.68 -30.81 26.15
CA LYS A 299 24.77 -31.75 25.85
C LYS A 299 24.25 -33.19 26.04
N VAL A 300 24.35 -34.00 25.00
CA VAL A 300 23.79 -35.37 24.94
C VAL A 300 24.80 -36.30 24.29
N ASN A 301 25.11 -37.41 24.95
CA ASN A 301 26.13 -38.38 24.51
C ASN A 301 27.44 -37.67 24.10
N GLU A 302 27.92 -36.77 24.97
CA GLU A 302 29.09 -35.87 24.78
C GLU A 302 28.97 -34.80 23.67
N LYS A 303 27.93 -34.81 22.84
CA LYS A 303 27.70 -33.86 21.75
C LYS A 303 26.80 -32.70 22.17
N ILE A 304 27.16 -31.46 21.81
CA ILE A 304 26.36 -30.26 22.14
C ILE A 304 25.43 -29.90 20.97
N TYR A 305 24.15 -29.69 21.29
CA TYR A 305 23.09 -29.32 20.36
C TYR A 305 22.59 -27.91 20.68
N TYR A 306 22.33 -27.09 19.65
CA TYR A 306 21.88 -25.71 19.78
C TYR A 306 20.58 -25.48 19.01
N GLY A 307 19.63 -24.77 19.62
CA GLY A 307 18.34 -24.42 19.01
C GLY A 307 17.98 -22.97 19.29
N VAL A 308 17.38 -22.30 18.29
CA VAL A 308 17.01 -20.88 18.35
C VAL A 308 15.50 -20.74 18.16
N GLY A 309 14.84 -19.85 18.91
CA GLY A 309 13.41 -19.59 18.79
C GLY A 309 12.95 -18.28 19.43
N GLY A 310 11.77 -17.79 19.04
CA GLY A 310 11.15 -16.58 19.62
C GLY A 310 10.63 -16.74 21.05
N SER A 311 10.78 -17.93 21.64
CA SER A 311 10.54 -18.21 23.06
C SER A 311 11.55 -19.25 23.54
N LYS A 312 11.84 -19.28 24.85
CA LYS A 312 12.73 -20.31 25.45
C LYS A 312 12.25 -21.72 25.10
N VAL A 313 10.94 -21.96 25.23
CA VAL A 313 10.29 -23.24 24.88
C VAL A 313 10.50 -23.59 23.41
N LYS A 314 10.28 -22.66 22.46
CA LYS A 314 10.48 -22.98 21.03
C LYS A 314 11.95 -23.24 20.70
N ALA A 315 12.88 -22.58 21.39
CA ALA A 315 14.31 -22.87 21.27
C ALA A 315 14.68 -24.26 21.83
N GLN A 316 14.10 -24.67 22.98
CA GLN A 316 14.25 -26.02 23.55
C GLN A 316 13.69 -27.11 22.64
N MET A 317 12.52 -26.89 22.04
CA MET A 317 11.92 -27.82 21.07
C MET A 317 12.79 -28.01 19.82
N ASN A 318 13.44 -26.94 19.35
CA ASN A 318 14.37 -27.02 18.22
C ASN A 318 15.69 -27.75 18.59
N VAL A 319 16.13 -27.73 19.87
CA VAL A 319 17.22 -28.60 20.36
C VAL A 319 16.77 -30.06 20.37
N LEU A 320 15.57 -30.35 20.89
CA LEU A 320 15.01 -31.70 20.96
C LEU A 320 14.92 -32.37 19.59
N GLU A 321 14.45 -31.65 18.57
CA GLU A 321 14.31 -32.14 17.20
C GLU A 321 15.66 -32.60 16.61
N LEU A 322 16.76 -31.89 16.93
CA LEU A 322 18.11 -32.25 16.50
C LEU A 322 18.66 -33.47 17.25
N VAL A 323 18.38 -33.61 18.55
CA VAL A 323 18.80 -34.77 19.36
C VAL A 323 18.08 -36.03 18.89
N LEU A 324 16.75 -35.99 18.77
CA LEU A 324 15.95 -37.11 18.26
C LEU A 324 16.36 -37.50 16.83
N GLY A 325 16.62 -36.51 15.98
CA GLY A 325 17.07 -36.73 14.61
C GLY A 325 18.42 -37.45 14.50
N GLU A 326 19.31 -37.32 15.50
CA GLU A 326 20.58 -38.04 15.53
C GLU A 326 20.43 -39.46 16.09
N LEU A 327 19.69 -39.63 17.20
CA LEU A 327 19.42 -40.94 17.81
C LEU A 327 18.74 -41.91 16.82
N LEU A 328 17.86 -41.39 15.95
CA LEU A 328 17.17 -42.16 14.90
C LEU A 328 18.05 -42.54 13.68
N LYS A 329 19.27 -42.01 13.54
CA LYS A 329 20.21 -42.42 12.47
C LYS A 329 20.91 -43.73 12.83
N ASN A 330 21.30 -43.89 14.09
CA ASN A 330 22.12 -45.01 14.55
C ASN A 330 21.39 -46.38 14.51
N GLN A 331 20.08 -46.39 14.28
CA GLN A 331 19.27 -47.63 14.21
C GLN A 331 19.14 -48.23 12.79
N LYS A 332 19.66 -47.58 11.73
CA LYS A 332 19.49 -48.05 10.33
C LYS A 332 20.65 -48.87 9.78
N GLN A 333 20.94 -50.02 10.39
CA GLN A 333 21.85 -51.02 9.82
C GLN A 333 21.28 -52.44 9.66
N LYS A 334 20.00 -52.70 9.99
CA LYS A 334 19.37 -54.00 9.73
C LYS A 334 17.99 -53.89 9.08
N GLN A 335 17.83 -54.71 8.04
CA GLN A 335 16.63 -55.17 7.32
C GLN A 335 16.34 -54.57 5.93
N HIS A 336 16.39 -55.48 4.94
CA HIS A 336 15.95 -55.31 3.56
C HIS A 336 14.42 -55.33 3.43
N GLY A 337 13.93 -54.78 2.32
CA GLY A 337 12.57 -55.02 1.81
C GLY A 337 12.54 -54.83 0.30
N GLU A 338 11.75 -55.66 -0.38
CA GLU A 338 11.78 -55.88 -1.84
C GLU A 338 11.69 -54.62 -2.71
N VAL A 339 12.29 -54.71 -3.90
CA VAL A 339 12.39 -53.65 -4.90
C VAL A 339 11.50 -53.97 -6.09
N LYS A 340 10.59 -53.05 -6.48
CA LYS A 340 9.82 -53.16 -7.72
C LYS A 340 10.43 -52.32 -8.84
N SER A 341 10.22 -52.75 -10.09
CA SER A 341 10.86 -52.18 -11.27
C SER A 341 10.26 -50.81 -11.68
N LEU A 342 11.04 -50.00 -12.42
CA LEU A 342 10.64 -48.65 -12.85
C LEU A 342 9.55 -48.64 -13.93
N SER A 343 9.39 -49.73 -14.70
CA SER A 343 8.42 -49.85 -15.80
C SER A 343 6.96 -49.92 -15.32
N GLU A 344 6.71 -50.38 -14.08
CA GLU A 344 5.37 -50.53 -13.50
C GLU A 344 4.78 -49.22 -12.93
N THR A 345 5.39 -48.06 -13.19
CA THR A 345 5.00 -46.80 -12.55
C THR A 345 3.78 -46.17 -13.25
N LYS A 346 2.59 -46.31 -12.64
CA LYS A 346 1.33 -45.71 -13.12
C LYS A 346 1.45 -44.18 -13.24
N ASN A 347 0.97 -43.62 -14.36
CA ASN A 347 1.04 -42.19 -14.65
C ASN A 347 -0.17 -41.43 -14.07
N VAL A 348 0.08 -40.35 -13.34
CA VAL A 348 -0.94 -39.43 -12.83
C VAL A 348 -0.90 -38.12 -13.61
N ASN A 349 -2.04 -37.65 -14.10
CA ASN A 349 -2.13 -36.36 -14.80
C ASN A 349 -2.51 -35.23 -13.83
N LEU A 350 -1.64 -34.24 -13.68
CA LEU A 350 -1.84 -33.07 -12.80
C LEU A 350 -1.76 -31.77 -13.58
N LEU A 351 -2.80 -30.95 -13.47
CA LEU A 351 -2.90 -29.64 -14.14
C LEU A 351 -2.14 -28.55 -13.35
N PRO A 352 -1.29 -27.73 -13.99
CA PRO A 352 -0.51 -26.68 -13.31
C PRO A 352 -1.38 -25.66 -12.55
N THR A 353 -2.59 -25.36 -13.05
CA THR A 353 -3.53 -24.38 -12.47
C THR A 353 -4.01 -24.70 -11.05
N LYS A 354 -3.80 -25.91 -10.54
CA LYS A 354 -4.13 -26.31 -9.16
C LYS A 354 -2.95 -26.19 -8.19
N VAL A 355 -1.76 -25.77 -8.65
CA VAL A 355 -0.53 -25.72 -7.86
C VAL A 355 -0.10 -24.27 -7.62
N GLN A 356 -0.07 -23.86 -6.35
CA GLN A 356 0.40 -22.53 -5.92
C GLN A 356 1.72 -22.67 -5.14
N ASN A 357 2.43 -21.58 -4.86
CA ASN A 357 3.60 -21.63 -3.99
C ASN A 357 3.22 -21.59 -2.49
N THR A 358 2.49 -22.62 -2.02
CA THR A 358 2.02 -22.70 -0.62
C THR A 358 2.14 -24.10 -0.02
N SER A 359 2.35 -24.19 1.29
CA SER A 359 2.43 -25.47 2.01
C SER A 359 1.15 -26.32 1.93
N LYS A 360 -0.02 -25.71 1.70
CA LYS A 360 -1.29 -26.41 1.43
C LYS A 360 -1.25 -27.14 0.09
N SER A 361 -0.73 -26.51 -0.96
CA SER A 361 -0.62 -27.13 -2.28
C SER A 361 0.40 -28.28 -2.33
N LEU A 362 1.52 -28.18 -1.58
CA LEU A 362 2.49 -29.27 -1.49
C LEU A 362 1.86 -30.50 -0.79
N LYS A 363 1.01 -30.29 0.22
CA LYS A 363 0.22 -31.39 0.82
C LYS A 363 -0.74 -32.03 -0.20
N TYR A 364 -1.41 -31.24 -1.03
CA TYR A 364 -2.28 -31.73 -2.11
C TYR A 364 -1.51 -32.58 -3.14
N VAL A 365 -0.38 -32.07 -3.65
CA VAL A 365 0.50 -32.85 -4.54
C VAL A 365 1.00 -34.12 -3.84
N THR A 366 1.41 -34.03 -2.58
CA THR A 366 1.90 -35.19 -1.82
C THR A 366 0.85 -36.29 -1.69
N SER A 367 -0.44 -35.95 -1.57
CA SER A 367 -1.54 -36.92 -1.49
C SER A 367 -2.08 -37.40 -2.84
N ALA A 368 -1.92 -36.62 -3.91
CA ALA A 368 -2.44 -36.95 -5.25
C ALA A 368 -1.53 -37.90 -6.05
N LEU A 369 -0.27 -38.04 -5.67
CA LEU A 369 0.71 -38.90 -6.36
C LEU A 369 0.60 -40.37 -5.92
N GLN A 370 0.69 -41.27 -6.90
CA GLN A 370 0.96 -42.69 -6.66
C GLN A 370 2.47 -42.92 -6.67
N TYR A 371 3.00 -43.56 -5.62
CA TYR A 371 4.45 -43.75 -5.44
C TYR A 371 4.85 -45.22 -5.42
N ASN A 372 5.77 -45.59 -6.30
CA ASN A 372 6.44 -46.89 -6.30
C ASN A 372 7.70 -46.83 -5.43
N PHE A 373 7.95 -47.87 -4.63
CA PHE A 373 9.16 -48.02 -3.83
C PHE A 373 10.23 -48.75 -4.65
N LEU A 374 11.40 -48.10 -4.81
CA LEU A 374 12.52 -48.58 -5.63
C LEU A 374 13.69 -49.08 -4.76
N GLY A 375 13.42 -49.51 -3.53
CA GLY A 375 14.45 -50.00 -2.61
C GLY A 375 15.17 -48.92 -1.81
N THR A 376 16.30 -49.30 -1.22
CA THR A 376 17.18 -48.43 -0.43
C THR A 376 18.51 -48.22 -1.13
N THR A 377 18.98 -46.97 -1.18
CA THR A 377 20.31 -46.61 -1.65
C THR A 377 21.09 -46.07 -0.45
N GLY A 378 21.93 -46.94 0.14
CA GLY A 378 22.48 -46.71 1.48
C GLY A 378 21.37 -46.57 2.53
N ALA A 379 21.51 -45.62 3.46
CA ALA A 379 20.53 -45.35 4.52
C ALA A 379 19.26 -44.57 4.06
N MET A 380 19.07 -44.36 2.75
CA MET A 380 17.95 -43.62 2.19
C MET A 380 17.00 -44.51 1.39
N PHE A 381 15.70 -44.36 1.62
CA PHE A 381 14.65 -44.97 0.83
C PHE A 381 14.51 -44.21 -0.50
N LYS A 382 14.38 -44.95 -1.60
CA LYS A 382 14.15 -44.41 -2.93
C LYS A 382 12.69 -44.64 -3.34
N MET A 383 12.00 -43.57 -3.72
CA MET A 383 10.62 -43.60 -4.21
C MET A 383 10.57 -42.99 -5.61
N ALA A 384 9.60 -43.40 -6.42
CA ALA A 384 9.32 -42.79 -7.72
C ALA A 384 7.83 -42.58 -7.96
N ALA A 385 7.48 -41.58 -8.76
CA ALA A 385 6.13 -41.35 -9.27
C ALA A 385 6.21 -40.88 -10.74
N LYS A 386 5.24 -41.26 -11.57
CA LYS A 386 5.15 -40.82 -12.97
C LYS A 386 4.03 -39.80 -13.11
N VAL A 387 4.35 -38.61 -13.61
CA VAL A 387 3.43 -37.46 -13.68
C VAL A 387 3.53 -36.77 -15.03
N ASN A 388 2.40 -36.58 -15.71
CA ASN A 388 2.33 -36.01 -17.06
C ASN A 388 3.34 -36.65 -18.03
N GLY A 389 3.52 -37.97 -17.95
CA GLY A 389 4.47 -38.76 -18.76
C GLY A 389 5.91 -38.85 -18.20
N LYS A 390 6.34 -37.92 -17.35
CA LYS A 390 7.70 -37.84 -16.80
C LYS A 390 7.84 -38.59 -15.47
N ILE A 391 8.93 -39.35 -15.28
CA ILE A 391 9.23 -40.04 -14.02
C ILE A 391 10.05 -39.13 -13.12
N TYR A 392 9.63 -38.99 -11.87
CA TYR A 392 10.32 -38.27 -10.80
C TYR A 392 10.78 -39.28 -9.74
N THR A 393 12.02 -39.16 -9.29
CA THR A 393 12.61 -40.06 -8.29
C THR A 393 13.19 -39.27 -7.13
N GLY A 394 12.84 -39.63 -5.91
CA GLY A 394 13.25 -38.91 -4.71
C GLY A 394 13.83 -39.83 -3.65
N LEU A 395 14.72 -39.25 -2.85
CA LEU A 395 15.48 -39.93 -1.81
C LEU A 395 15.15 -39.34 -0.45
N GLY A 396 15.08 -40.19 0.57
CA GLY A 396 14.85 -39.70 1.93
C GLY A 396 15.11 -40.73 3.00
N ILE A 397 15.49 -40.25 4.18
CA ILE A 397 15.78 -41.07 5.38
C ILE A 397 14.58 -41.89 5.90
N SER A 398 13.39 -41.69 5.35
CA SER A 398 12.19 -42.52 5.53
C SER A 398 11.38 -42.56 4.22
N LYS A 399 10.57 -43.61 4.00
CA LYS A 399 9.66 -43.68 2.85
C LYS A 399 8.78 -42.42 2.73
N THR A 400 8.33 -41.86 3.85
CA THR A 400 7.56 -40.60 3.89
C THR A 400 8.37 -39.39 3.43
N LYS A 401 9.64 -39.28 3.82
CA LYS A 401 10.51 -38.16 3.38
C LYS A 401 10.89 -38.29 1.91
N ALA A 402 11.10 -39.51 1.42
CA ALA A 402 11.33 -39.79 0.00
C ALA A 402 10.08 -39.48 -0.87
N ARG A 403 8.87 -39.78 -0.38
CA ARG A 403 7.61 -39.35 -1.01
C ARG A 403 7.50 -37.82 -1.05
N LEU A 404 7.83 -37.13 0.05
CA LEU A 404 7.81 -35.66 0.10
C LEU A 404 8.85 -35.04 -0.85
N ASP A 405 10.01 -35.66 -1.02
CA ASP A 405 11.04 -35.23 -1.99
C ASP A 405 10.52 -35.37 -3.43
N VAL A 406 9.97 -36.52 -3.82
CA VAL A 406 9.27 -36.70 -5.11
C VAL A 406 8.16 -35.65 -5.30
N ALA A 407 7.31 -35.44 -4.29
CA ALA A 407 6.23 -34.46 -4.34
C ALA A 407 6.74 -33.02 -4.47
N THR A 408 7.87 -32.70 -3.85
CA THR A 408 8.52 -31.39 -3.96
C THR A 408 9.10 -31.20 -5.35
N GLN A 409 9.78 -32.20 -5.92
CA GLN A 409 10.29 -32.13 -7.30
C GLN A 409 9.16 -31.95 -8.33
N VAL A 410 8.03 -32.68 -8.17
CA VAL A 410 6.84 -32.52 -9.01
C VAL A 410 6.22 -31.12 -8.82
N HIS A 411 6.07 -30.67 -7.58
CA HIS A 411 5.53 -29.35 -7.24
C HIS A 411 6.39 -28.21 -7.82
N THR A 412 7.72 -28.29 -7.68
CA THR A 412 8.66 -27.36 -8.29
C THR A 412 8.62 -27.43 -9.82
N SER A 413 8.55 -28.62 -10.44
CA SER A 413 8.48 -28.75 -11.90
C SER A 413 7.19 -28.19 -12.49
N LEU A 414 6.06 -28.32 -11.80
CA LEU A 414 4.79 -27.70 -12.17
C LEU A 414 4.84 -26.17 -11.94
N LEU A 415 5.49 -25.71 -10.87
CA LEU A 415 5.71 -24.28 -10.62
C LEU A 415 6.67 -23.62 -11.63
N THR A 416 7.70 -24.32 -12.13
CA THR A 416 8.57 -23.78 -13.19
C THR A 416 7.80 -23.62 -14.50
N GLN A 417 6.89 -24.55 -14.82
CA GLN A 417 6.00 -24.40 -15.98
C GLN A 417 4.99 -23.24 -15.81
N THR A 418 4.65 -22.84 -14.58
CA THR A 418 3.88 -21.60 -14.36
C THR A 418 4.73 -20.33 -14.30
N ASN A 419 6.01 -20.44 -13.89
CA ASN A 419 6.90 -19.29 -13.64
C ASN A 419 7.79 -18.88 -14.84
N GLU A 420 7.80 -19.64 -15.94
CA GLU A 420 8.23 -19.08 -17.23
C GLU A 420 7.30 -17.95 -17.71
N CYS A 421 6.12 -17.83 -17.09
CA CYS A 421 5.28 -16.63 -17.15
C CYS A 421 5.53 -15.74 -15.90
N GLN A 422 6.04 -14.52 -16.15
CA GLN A 422 6.08 -13.32 -15.27
C GLN A 422 7.36 -12.95 -14.48
N GLN A 423 8.36 -12.42 -15.23
CA GLN A 423 9.09 -11.14 -14.98
C GLN A 423 10.13 -11.00 -13.83
N PRO A 424 11.02 -9.97 -13.85
CA PRO A 424 11.76 -9.39 -15.00
C PRO A 424 13.25 -9.02 -14.69
N GLU A 425 14.16 -9.03 -15.67
CA GLU A 425 15.31 -8.09 -15.68
C GLU A 425 16.03 -7.94 -17.05
N THR A 426 16.62 -6.76 -17.26
CA THR A 426 17.46 -6.30 -18.41
C THR A 426 16.79 -6.11 -19.78
N GLU A 427 17.25 -5.06 -20.48
CA GLU A 427 16.80 -4.68 -21.82
C GLU A 427 17.33 -5.62 -22.94
N THR A 428 16.99 -5.31 -24.20
CA THR A 428 17.61 -5.82 -25.45
C THR A 428 17.08 -7.14 -26.05
N LYS A 429 16.44 -8.06 -25.31
CA LYS A 429 16.09 -9.39 -25.87
C LYS A 429 14.97 -9.45 -26.93
N ALA A 430 13.84 -8.76 -26.79
CA ALA A 430 12.67 -9.01 -27.66
C ALA A 430 12.90 -8.79 -29.18
N ALA A 431 13.55 -7.69 -29.56
CA ALA A 431 13.88 -7.42 -30.97
C ALA A 431 14.98 -8.36 -31.49
N ALA A 432 15.96 -8.72 -30.64
CA ALA A 432 16.97 -9.72 -30.98
C ALA A 432 16.36 -11.13 -31.16
N PHE A 433 15.28 -11.44 -30.44
CA PHE A 433 14.57 -12.71 -30.53
C PHE A 433 13.73 -12.80 -31.80
N ILE A 434 13.02 -11.73 -32.20
CA ILE A 434 12.40 -11.65 -33.55
C ILE A 434 13.45 -11.83 -34.63
N ASN A 435 14.56 -11.08 -34.59
CA ASN A 435 15.61 -11.19 -35.61
C ASN A 435 16.26 -12.58 -35.66
N ARG A 436 16.19 -13.36 -34.57
CA ARG A 436 16.74 -14.72 -34.49
C ARG A 436 15.75 -15.78 -34.98
N LEU A 437 14.45 -15.59 -34.75
CA LEU A 437 13.39 -16.49 -35.23
C LEU A 437 13.00 -16.22 -36.68
N TYR A 438 13.03 -14.95 -37.09
CA TYR A 438 12.64 -14.47 -38.41
C TYR A 438 13.72 -13.51 -38.96
N PRO A 439 14.82 -14.04 -39.52
CA PRO A 439 15.94 -13.22 -40.01
C PRO A 439 15.55 -12.22 -41.10
N ASN A 440 14.49 -12.51 -41.86
CA ASN A 440 13.99 -11.70 -42.96
C ASN A 440 12.96 -10.62 -42.53
N ALA A 441 12.85 -10.33 -41.23
CA ALA A 441 11.90 -9.34 -40.70
C ALA A 441 12.26 -7.91 -41.16
N ILE A 442 11.35 -7.25 -41.90
CA ILE A 442 11.54 -5.89 -42.39
C ILE A 442 11.07 -4.88 -41.33
N TYR A 443 11.87 -3.86 -41.05
CA TYR A 443 11.57 -2.82 -40.07
C TYR A 443 11.38 -1.45 -40.72
N THR A 444 10.16 -0.92 -40.68
CA THR A 444 9.86 0.45 -41.12
C THR A 444 9.66 1.35 -39.90
N CYS A 445 10.32 2.52 -39.86
CA CYS A 445 10.18 3.49 -38.79
C CYS A 445 9.67 4.82 -39.34
N THR A 446 8.55 5.30 -38.84
CA THR A 446 8.04 6.64 -39.09
C THR A 446 8.12 7.49 -37.82
N GLU A 447 8.29 8.80 -37.98
CA GLU A 447 8.39 9.77 -36.90
C GLU A 447 7.31 10.83 -37.10
N THR A 448 6.53 11.10 -36.06
CA THR A 448 5.50 12.14 -36.04
C THR A 448 5.86 13.14 -34.96
N ARG A 449 6.15 14.39 -35.36
CA ARG A 449 6.45 15.49 -34.45
C ARG A 449 5.23 16.42 -34.39
N THR A 450 4.82 16.76 -33.18
CA THR A 450 3.90 17.86 -32.88
C THR A 450 4.60 18.83 -31.92
N ASP A 451 4.09 20.05 -31.78
CA ASP A 451 4.74 21.14 -31.01
C ASP A 451 5.00 20.82 -29.54
N THR A 452 4.42 19.74 -29.00
CA THR A 452 4.59 19.31 -27.61
C THR A 452 5.11 17.88 -27.44
N ARG A 453 5.28 17.10 -28.51
CA ARG A 453 5.70 15.69 -28.43
C ARG A 453 6.31 15.17 -29.73
N THR A 454 7.29 14.28 -29.60
CA THR A 454 7.77 13.43 -30.69
C THR A 454 7.36 11.99 -30.42
N GLU A 455 6.80 11.32 -31.42
CA GLU A 455 6.34 9.94 -31.36
C GLU A 455 6.89 9.15 -32.55
N PHE A 456 7.35 7.93 -32.28
CA PHE A 456 7.90 7.03 -33.28
C PHE A 456 6.99 5.82 -33.40
N THR A 457 6.63 5.49 -34.64
CA THR A 457 5.89 4.28 -34.99
C THR A 457 6.84 3.34 -35.72
N ILE A 458 6.96 2.11 -35.24
CA ILE A 458 7.76 1.07 -35.89
C ILE A 458 6.85 -0.09 -36.27
N ILE A 459 6.94 -0.47 -37.54
CA ILE A 459 6.21 -1.58 -38.14
C ILE A 459 7.24 -2.67 -38.43
N ILE A 460 6.96 -3.89 -38.00
CA ILE A 460 7.75 -5.07 -38.35
C ILE A 460 6.89 -5.93 -39.27
N THR A 461 7.39 -6.20 -40.47
CA THR A 461 6.75 -7.12 -41.41
C THR A 461 7.44 -8.48 -41.30
N VAL A 462 6.67 -9.52 -40.94
CA VAL A 462 7.12 -10.91 -40.85
C VAL A 462 6.07 -11.79 -41.50
N ASN A 463 6.45 -12.67 -42.43
CA ASN A 463 5.54 -13.58 -43.14
C ASN A 463 4.28 -12.88 -43.70
N ASN A 464 4.47 -11.72 -44.34
CA ASN A 464 3.43 -10.79 -44.83
C ASN A 464 2.45 -10.22 -43.77
N GLN A 465 2.64 -10.51 -42.48
CA GLN A 465 1.90 -9.87 -41.38
C GLN A 465 2.67 -8.67 -40.85
N GLN A 466 1.96 -7.57 -40.56
CA GLN A 466 2.53 -6.33 -40.04
C GLN A 466 2.21 -6.14 -38.56
N PHE A 467 3.25 -5.87 -37.77
CA PHE A 467 3.16 -5.69 -36.32
C PHE A 467 3.64 -4.30 -35.93
N VAL A 468 2.72 -3.48 -35.41
CA VAL A 468 2.98 -2.07 -35.10
C VAL A 468 3.29 -1.88 -33.61
N GLY A 469 4.27 -1.03 -33.32
CA GLY A 469 4.60 -0.56 -31.98
C GLY A 469 4.92 0.93 -31.98
N ILE A 470 4.35 1.65 -31.02
CA ILE A 470 4.43 3.11 -30.93
C ILE A 470 5.13 3.49 -29.62
N GLY A 471 5.95 4.54 -29.63
CA GLY A 471 6.57 5.05 -28.41
C GLY A 471 7.31 6.38 -28.58
N PRO A 472 7.67 7.05 -27.46
CA PRO A 472 8.36 8.35 -27.49
C PRO A 472 9.84 8.27 -27.91
N SER A 473 10.35 7.07 -28.25
CA SER A 473 11.66 6.88 -28.86
C SER A 473 11.65 5.67 -29.80
N LYS A 474 12.50 5.68 -30.83
CA LYS A 474 12.71 4.54 -31.74
C LYS A 474 12.99 3.23 -30.99
N LYS A 475 13.72 3.28 -29.87
CA LYS A 475 14.02 2.11 -29.01
C LYS A 475 12.76 1.52 -28.36
N ILE A 476 11.85 2.36 -27.86
CA ILE A 476 10.61 1.92 -27.20
C ILE A 476 9.60 1.42 -28.23
N ALA A 477 9.43 2.13 -29.35
CA ALA A 477 8.58 1.72 -30.46
C ALA A 477 8.99 0.34 -31.02
N LYS A 478 10.29 0.12 -31.25
CA LYS A 478 10.83 -1.17 -31.75
C LYS A 478 10.58 -2.31 -30.78
N LYS A 479 10.66 -2.06 -29.47
CA LYS A 479 10.36 -3.06 -28.42
C LYS A 479 8.88 -3.43 -28.41
N ALA A 480 7.98 -2.45 -28.52
CA ALA A 480 6.53 -2.68 -28.57
C ALA A 480 6.14 -3.49 -29.83
N ALA A 481 6.72 -3.14 -30.99
CA ALA A 481 6.46 -3.81 -32.25
C ALA A 481 6.95 -5.28 -32.22
N ALA A 482 8.17 -5.52 -31.72
CA ALA A 482 8.75 -6.85 -31.61
C ALA A 482 7.96 -7.76 -30.64
N PHE A 483 7.41 -7.19 -29.56
CA PHE A 483 6.55 -7.94 -28.65
C PHE A 483 5.19 -8.30 -29.28
N SER A 484 4.64 -7.41 -30.11
CA SER A 484 3.42 -7.66 -30.89
C SER A 484 3.62 -8.77 -31.92
N ALA A 485 4.77 -8.79 -32.61
CA ALA A 485 5.14 -9.85 -33.55
C ALA A 485 5.31 -11.22 -32.87
N LEU A 486 5.99 -11.29 -31.72
CA LEU A 486 6.19 -12.56 -30.99
C LEU A 486 4.88 -13.17 -30.46
N THR A 487 3.86 -12.35 -30.19
CA THR A 487 2.56 -12.84 -29.73
C THR A 487 1.58 -13.17 -30.87
N GLY A 488 1.83 -12.71 -32.10
CA GLY A 488 1.02 -13.02 -33.29
C GLY A 488 1.45 -14.26 -34.08
N LEU A 489 2.70 -14.72 -33.92
CA LEU A 489 3.35 -15.71 -34.81
C LEU A 489 3.54 -17.10 -34.16
N GLY A 490 2.64 -17.53 -33.28
CA GLY A 490 2.61 -18.90 -32.71
C GLY A 490 1.33 -19.64 -33.10
N ASP A 491 1.45 -20.87 -33.63
CA ASP A 491 0.41 -21.46 -34.49
C ASP A 491 -0.77 -22.22 -33.80
N PRO A 492 -1.94 -22.36 -34.48
CA PRO A 492 -3.26 -22.73 -33.92
C PRO A 492 -3.85 -23.97 -34.66
N PRO A 493 -5.14 -24.10 -35.09
CA PRO A 493 -6.44 -23.61 -34.61
C PRO A 493 -7.57 -24.69 -34.46
N LYS A 494 -8.63 -24.41 -33.70
CA LYS A 494 -10.06 -24.62 -34.10
C LYS A 494 -11.07 -24.00 -33.12
N THR A 495 -12.23 -23.62 -33.67
CA THR A 495 -13.44 -23.01 -33.05
C THR A 495 -13.32 -21.63 -32.38
N GLN A 496 -13.98 -20.67 -33.05
CA GLN A 496 -14.41 -19.33 -32.62
C GLN A 496 -13.33 -18.27 -32.34
N ILE A 497 -13.47 -17.16 -33.06
CA ILE A 497 -12.65 -15.95 -32.92
C ILE A 497 -13.07 -15.22 -31.64
N ASN A 498 -12.50 -15.62 -30.50
CA ASN A 498 -12.53 -14.81 -29.29
C ASN A 498 -11.46 -13.73 -29.40
N THR A 499 -11.85 -12.54 -29.86
CA THR A 499 -11.00 -11.34 -29.86
C THR A 499 -10.64 -10.98 -28.42
N VAL A 500 -9.39 -11.25 -28.01
CA VAL A 500 -8.95 -11.00 -26.64
C VAL A 500 -9.00 -9.51 -26.32
N VAL A 501 -9.83 -9.16 -25.33
CA VAL A 501 -9.97 -7.78 -24.82
C VAL A 501 -8.62 -7.24 -24.39
N LYS A 502 -8.28 -6.03 -24.81
CA LYS A 502 -7.16 -5.26 -24.25
C LYS A 502 -7.72 -4.14 -23.37
N PRO A 503 -7.64 -4.22 -22.02
CA PRO A 503 -8.15 -3.19 -21.12
C PRO A 503 -7.60 -1.78 -21.40
N GLU A 504 -6.42 -1.70 -22.02
CA GLU A 504 -5.79 -0.49 -22.56
C GLU A 504 -6.71 0.28 -23.53
N PHE A 505 -7.53 -0.44 -24.31
CA PHE A 505 -8.43 0.14 -25.29
C PHE A 505 -9.58 0.91 -24.63
N PHE A 506 -10.24 0.33 -23.62
CA PHE A 506 -11.28 1.01 -22.85
C PHE A 506 -10.73 2.24 -22.14
N ARG A 507 -9.53 2.13 -21.57
CA ARG A 507 -8.81 3.26 -20.99
C ARG A 507 -8.59 4.37 -22.02
N ARG A 508 -8.07 4.04 -23.20
CA ARG A 508 -7.81 5.00 -24.27
C ARG A 508 -9.09 5.75 -24.65
N LEU A 509 -10.19 5.03 -24.91
CA LEU A 509 -11.49 5.63 -25.26
C LEU A 509 -12.00 6.60 -24.19
N VAL A 510 -11.88 6.24 -22.90
CA VAL A 510 -12.29 7.13 -21.81
C VAL A 510 -11.37 8.36 -21.70
N GLU A 511 -10.06 8.19 -21.81
CA GLU A 511 -9.11 9.32 -21.75
C GLU A 511 -9.23 10.26 -22.95
N GLU A 512 -9.45 9.73 -24.16
CA GLU A 512 -9.76 10.48 -25.38
C GLU A 512 -11.08 11.24 -25.23
N LYS A 513 -12.13 10.59 -24.71
CA LYS A 513 -13.42 11.26 -24.48
C LYS A 513 -13.31 12.38 -23.43
N ILE A 514 -12.57 12.17 -22.35
CA ILE A 514 -12.28 13.25 -21.37
C ILE A 514 -11.52 14.39 -22.04
N ALA A 515 -10.49 14.10 -22.84
CA ALA A 515 -9.71 15.11 -23.53
C ALA A 515 -10.55 15.94 -24.52
N SER A 516 -11.41 15.28 -25.30
CA SER A 516 -12.35 15.91 -26.24
C SER A 516 -13.39 16.80 -25.55
N LEU A 517 -13.93 16.38 -24.40
CA LEU A 517 -14.83 17.23 -23.59
C LEU A 517 -14.07 18.43 -22.99
N MET A 518 -12.81 18.24 -22.61
CA MET A 518 -11.98 19.29 -22.03
C MET A 518 -11.44 20.30 -23.05
N SER A 519 -11.23 19.91 -24.32
CA SER A 519 -10.88 20.88 -25.38
C SER A 519 -12.03 21.82 -25.72
N GLN A 520 -13.28 21.41 -25.47
CA GLN A 520 -14.46 22.30 -25.58
C GLN A 520 -14.54 23.30 -24.43
N THR A 521 -13.88 23.03 -23.30
CA THR A 521 -13.83 23.93 -22.13
C THR A 521 -12.39 24.06 -21.59
N PRO A 522 -11.47 24.74 -22.30
CA PRO A 522 -10.04 24.78 -21.95
C PRO A 522 -9.75 25.28 -20.53
N GLN A 523 -10.57 26.21 -20.01
CA GLN A 523 -10.51 26.71 -18.64
C GLN A 523 -10.73 25.63 -17.56
N PHE A 524 -11.30 24.48 -17.94
CA PHE A 524 -11.53 23.31 -17.10
C PHE A 524 -10.67 22.09 -17.52
N GLY A 525 -9.66 22.28 -18.38
CA GLY A 525 -8.84 21.22 -18.97
C GLY A 525 -7.85 20.47 -18.06
N ARG A 526 -8.03 20.52 -16.73
CA ARG A 526 -7.15 19.84 -15.75
C ARG A 526 -7.99 19.02 -14.78
N TYR A 527 -7.53 17.82 -14.43
CA TYR A 527 -8.11 16.97 -13.40
C TYR A 527 -7.05 16.06 -12.75
N LYS A 528 -7.37 15.52 -11.56
CA LYS A 528 -6.48 14.60 -10.82
C LYS A 528 -6.92 13.13 -10.90
N VAL A 529 -8.22 12.88 -11.00
CA VAL A 529 -8.82 11.54 -11.14
C VAL A 529 -9.93 11.62 -12.16
N GLY A 530 -9.91 10.73 -13.14
CA GLY A 530 -10.90 10.52 -14.18
C GLY A 530 -11.42 9.09 -14.16
N ALA A 531 -12.70 8.94 -14.50
CA ALA A 531 -13.37 7.66 -14.60
C ALA A 531 -14.36 7.67 -15.77
N GLY A 532 -14.64 6.49 -16.31
CA GLY A 532 -15.60 6.31 -17.39
C GLY A 532 -16.17 4.91 -17.39
N ILE A 533 -17.36 4.74 -17.95
CA ILE A 533 -17.95 3.43 -18.20
C ILE A 533 -18.06 3.24 -19.71
N VAL A 534 -17.46 2.16 -20.18
CA VAL A 534 -17.58 1.67 -21.56
C VAL A 534 -18.64 0.58 -21.58
N MET A 535 -19.50 0.61 -22.58
CA MET A 535 -20.49 -0.42 -22.88
C MET A 535 -20.05 -1.21 -24.11
N THR A 536 -20.10 -2.53 -24.07
CA THR A 536 -19.83 -3.41 -25.23
C THR A 536 -21.09 -4.18 -25.61
N ARG A 537 -21.15 -4.69 -26.84
CA ARG A 537 -22.23 -5.56 -27.32
C ARG A 537 -21.66 -6.91 -27.76
N ASN A 538 -22.26 -8.00 -27.31
CA ASN A 538 -21.89 -9.39 -27.63
C ASN A 538 -20.40 -9.72 -27.40
N GLY A 539 -19.76 -9.08 -26.42
CA GLY A 539 -18.32 -9.20 -26.19
C GLY A 539 -17.44 -8.68 -27.34
N ASN A 540 -17.98 -7.88 -28.26
CA ASN A 540 -17.24 -7.24 -29.33
C ASN A 540 -16.68 -5.89 -28.87
N PHE A 541 -15.37 -5.69 -28.99
CA PHE A 541 -14.70 -4.44 -28.60
C PHE A 541 -14.63 -3.42 -29.73
N LEU A 542 -14.86 -3.83 -30.97
CA LEU A 542 -15.03 -2.91 -32.09
C LEU A 542 -16.40 -2.21 -32.05
N ASP A 543 -17.40 -2.87 -31.45
CA ASP A 543 -18.72 -2.32 -31.14
C ASP A 543 -18.82 -1.97 -29.65
N CYS A 544 -18.15 -0.88 -29.26
CA CYS A 544 -18.23 -0.37 -27.90
C CYS A 544 -18.35 1.16 -27.83
N ASP A 545 -18.99 1.61 -26.76
CA ASP A 545 -19.44 2.98 -26.56
C ASP A 545 -18.98 3.51 -25.20
N VAL A 546 -18.36 4.68 -25.15
CA VAL A 546 -18.22 5.40 -23.88
C VAL A 546 -19.58 5.98 -23.51
N VAL A 547 -20.26 5.41 -22.50
CA VAL A 547 -21.63 5.79 -22.11
C VAL A 547 -21.68 6.82 -20.98
N ALA A 548 -20.64 6.89 -20.17
CA ALA A 548 -20.55 7.81 -19.04
C ALA A 548 -19.10 8.19 -18.75
N VAL A 549 -18.86 9.44 -18.39
CA VAL A 549 -17.54 9.99 -18.04
C VAL A 549 -17.69 11.00 -16.91
N ALA A 550 -16.76 10.98 -15.95
CA ALA A 550 -16.62 12.07 -14.99
C ALA A 550 -15.18 12.24 -14.50
N THR A 551 -14.89 13.37 -13.88
CA THR A 551 -13.66 13.59 -13.11
C THR A 551 -13.98 13.95 -11.67
N GLY A 552 -13.00 13.77 -10.78
CA GLY A 552 -13.00 14.46 -9.49
C GLY A 552 -12.55 13.65 -8.27
N THR A 553 -12.33 14.38 -7.17
CA THR A 553 -11.63 13.88 -5.97
C THR A 553 -12.13 14.45 -4.63
N LYS A 554 -13.25 15.20 -4.62
CA LYS A 554 -13.73 15.90 -3.41
C LYS A 554 -15.19 15.53 -3.10
N CYS A 555 -15.60 15.78 -1.87
CA CYS A 555 -17.00 15.78 -1.45
C CYS A 555 -17.44 17.22 -1.18
N ILE A 556 -18.75 17.46 -1.13
CA ILE A 556 -19.27 18.77 -0.71
C ILE A 556 -18.96 19.01 0.78
N ARG A 557 -18.83 20.28 1.14
CA ARG A 557 -18.66 20.71 2.54
C ARG A 557 -19.97 20.63 3.32
N SER A 558 -19.87 20.23 4.59
CA SER A 558 -21.04 20.00 5.46
C SER A 558 -22.00 21.20 5.49
N ALA A 559 -21.47 22.42 5.63
CA ALA A 559 -22.21 23.69 5.70
C ALA A 559 -22.87 24.16 4.38
N LYS A 560 -22.77 23.41 3.27
CA LYS A 560 -23.37 23.77 1.97
C LYS A 560 -24.36 22.72 1.44
N ILE A 561 -24.69 21.71 2.23
CA ILE A 561 -25.71 20.70 1.87
C ILE A 561 -27.10 21.24 2.19
N THR A 562 -27.98 21.28 1.19
CA THR A 562 -29.40 21.62 1.34
C THR A 562 -30.28 20.36 1.46
N ASN A 563 -31.53 20.52 1.87
CA ASN A 563 -32.50 19.41 1.97
C ASN A 563 -33.25 19.14 0.64
N SER A 564 -33.09 19.98 -0.39
CA SER A 564 -33.85 19.87 -1.66
C SER A 564 -33.32 18.82 -2.65
N GLY A 565 -32.24 18.11 -2.31
CA GLY A 565 -31.61 17.14 -3.22
C GLY A 565 -30.85 17.75 -4.41
N ALA A 566 -30.73 19.06 -4.48
CA ALA A 566 -30.03 19.80 -5.55
C ALA A 566 -28.51 19.54 -5.58
N ASN A 567 -27.88 19.43 -4.42
CA ASN A 567 -26.42 19.33 -4.30
C ASN A 567 -25.89 17.89 -4.52
N LEU A 568 -24.77 17.78 -5.25
CA LEU A 568 -23.96 16.56 -5.36
C LEU A 568 -23.08 16.40 -4.12
N ASN A 569 -23.39 15.39 -3.30
CA ASN A 569 -22.70 15.15 -2.03
C ASN A 569 -21.28 14.57 -2.18
N ASP A 570 -21.05 13.73 -3.19
CA ASP A 570 -19.77 13.07 -3.44
C ASP A 570 -19.42 13.23 -4.92
N MET A 571 -18.31 13.90 -5.18
CA MET A 571 -17.83 14.29 -6.51
C MET A 571 -16.48 13.65 -6.80
N HIS A 572 -16.29 12.41 -6.36
CA HIS A 572 -15.27 11.52 -6.89
C HIS A 572 -15.69 10.99 -8.28
N ALA A 573 -14.72 10.88 -9.19
CA ALA A 573 -14.96 10.52 -10.59
C ALA A 573 -15.79 9.23 -10.74
N GLU A 574 -15.41 8.16 -10.06
CA GLU A 574 -16.07 6.85 -10.13
C GLU A 574 -17.51 6.90 -9.59
N ILE A 575 -17.79 7.79 -8.63
CA ILE A 575 -19.14 7.99 -8.08
C ILE A 575 -20.01 8.80 -9.04
N LEU A 576 -19.47 9.87 -9.63
CA LEU A 576 -20.17 10.70 -10.60
C LEU A 576 -20.43 9.95 -11.92
N THR A 577 -19.47 9.15 -12.39
CA THR A 577 -19.60 8.32 -13.60
C THR A 577 -20.77 7.35 -13.47
N ARG A 578 -20.96 6.69 -12.31
CA ARG A 578 -22.15 5.88 -12.06
C ARG A 578 -23.44 6.71 -12.16
N ARG A 579 -23.44 7.97 -11.69
CA ARG A 579 -24.64 8.82 -11.79
C ARG A 579 -24.90 9.23 -13.25
N CYS A 580 -23.88 9.48 -14.05
CA CYS A 580 -24.03 9.67 -15.50
C CYS A 580 -24.57 8.40 -16.19
N LEU A 581 -24.20 7.20 -15.72
CA LEU A 581 -24.78 5.95 -16.21
C LEU A 581 -26.27 5.81 -15.82
N ILE A 582 -26.68 6.23 -14.62
CA ILE A 582 -28.09 6.27 -14.21
C ILE A 582 -28.89 7.26 -15.08
N ASP A 583 -28.31 8.42 -15.40
CA ASP A 583 -28.88 9.41 -16.32
C ASP A 583 -29.12 8.80 -17.72
N PHE A 584 -28.10 8.11 -18.27
CA PHE A 584 -28.20 7.34 -19.50
C PHE A 584 -29.25 6.21 -19.43
N PHE A 585 -29.39 5.50 -18.30
CA PHE A 585 -30.42 4.47 -18.16
C PHE A 585 -31.85 5.03 -18.22
N TYR A 586 -32.09 6.25 -17.75
CA TYR A 586 -33.39 6.90 -17.97
C TYR A 586 -33.63 7.15 -19.46
N ASP A 587 -32.67 7.75 -20.17
CA ASP A 587 -32.80 8.00 -21.62
C ASP A 587 -33.07 6.69 -22.41
N GLN A 588 -32.39 5.60 -22.03
CA GLN A 588 -32.58 4.30 -22.65
C GLN A 588 -33.95 3.67 -22.36
N LEU A 589 -34.54 3.93 -21.19
CA LEU A 589 -35.91 3.52 -20.87
C LEU A 589 -36.93 4.33 -21.67
N GLU A 590 -36.71 5.64 -21.87
CA GLU A 590 -37.59 6.45 -22.70
C GLU A 590 -37.59 5.96 -24.16
N LEU A 591 -36.41 5.70 -24.73
CA LEU A 591 -36.30 5.04 -26.04
C LEU A 591 -37.03 3.68 -26.09
N SER A 592 -36.98 2.89 -25.01
CA SER A 592 -37.71 1.62 -24.95
C SER A 592 -39.24 1.78 -24.89
N LEU A 593 -39.76 2.89 -24.36
CA LEU A 593 -41.19 3.19 -24.34
C LEU A 593 -41.66 3.76 -25.68
N GLU A 594 -40.79 4.47 -26.39
CA GLU A 594 -41.00 4.94 -27.77
C GLU A 594 -40.89 3.82 -28.83
N GLY A 595 -40.62 2.57 -28.42
CA GLY A 595 -40.44 1.44 -29.34
C GLY A 595 -39.14 1.47 -30.16
N ARG A 596 -38.18 2.32 -29.78
CA ARG A 596 -36.91 2.53 -30.50
C ARG A 596 -35.99 1.32 -30.32
N LYS A 597 -35.59 0.70 -31.44
CA LYS A 597 -34.75 -0.52 -31.44
C LYS A 597 -33.36 -0.29 -30.84
N GLU A 598 -32.90 0.95 -30.88
CA GLU A 598 -31.61 1.45 -30.39
C GLU A 598 -31.44 1.33 -28.86
N THR A 599 -32.54 1.16 -28.11
CA THR A 599 -32.48 0.96 -26.65
C THR A 599 -31.70 -0.30 -26.26
N ILE A 600 -30.98 -0.22 -25.14
CA ILE A 600 -30.31 -1.38 -24.50
C ILE A 600 -31.26 -2.27 -23.68
N PHE A 601 -32.53 -1.90 -23.52
CA PHE A 601 -33.48 -2.61 -22.66
C PHE A 601 -34.53 -3.41 -23.43
N GLU A 602 -35.04 -4.44 -22.77
CA GLU A 602 -36.19 -5.23 -23.23
C GLU A 602 -37.16 -5.50 -22.07
N ARG A 603 -38.43 -5.76 -22.38
CA ARG A 603 -39.46 -6.08 -21.38
C ARG A 603 -39.13 -7.40 -20.68
N ASN A 604 -39.28 -7.42 -19.35
CA ASN A 604 -39.22 -8.62 -18.53
C ASN A 604 -40.41 -8.60 -17.54
N GLY A 605 -41.58 -9.04 -18.01
CA GLY A 605 -42.84 -8.92 -17.28
C GLY A 605 -43.17 -7.46 -16.95
N PRO A 606 -43.38 -7.10 -15.66
CA PRO A 606 -43.68 -5.72 -15.25
C PRO A 606 -42.47 -4.79 -15.26
N LYS A 607 -41.25 -5.34 -15.37
CA LYS A 607 -39.98 -4.59 -15.40
C LYS A 607 -39.36 -4.64 -16.79
N PHE A 608 -38.18 -4.03 -16.90
CA PHE A 608 -37.27 -4.10 -18.02
C PHE A 608 -35.96 -4.74 -17.56
N ARG A 609 -35.31 -5.49 -18.45
CA ARG A 609 -33.96 -6.02 -18.25
C ARG A 609 -33.04 -5.53 -19.35
N LEU A 610 -31.74 -5.61 -19.09
CA LEU A 610 -30.72 -5.38 -20.11
C LEU A 610 -30.82 -6.47 -21.18
N LYS A 611 -30.77 -6.10 -22.47
CA LYS A 611 -30.68 -7.05 -23.58
C LYS A 611 -29.42 -7.91 -23.44
N ASP A 612 -29.53 -9.17 -23.89
CA ASP A 612 -28.41 -10.10 -23.85
C ASP A 612 -27.19 -9.58 -24.62
N GLY A 613 -26.00 -9.95 -24.12
CA GLY A 613 -24.71 -9.55 -24.70
C GLY A 613 -24.26 -8.12 -24.39
N ILE A 614 -25.09 -7.26 -23.76
CA ILE A 614 -24.66 -5.91 -23.38
C ILE A 614 -23.91 -5.95 -22.05
N GLU A 615 -22.69 -5.41 -22.00
CA GLU A 615 -21.84 -5.43 -20.81
C GLU A 615 -21.27 -4.04 -20.46
N PHE A 616 -21.10 -3.75 -19.17
CA PHE A 616 -20.56 -2.48 -18.67
C PHE A 616 -19.21 -2.64 -17.97
N HIS A 617 -18.24 -1.82 -18.36
CA HIS A 617 -16.85 -1.88 -17.92
C HIS A 617 -16.45 -0.54 -17.30
N LEU A 618 -16.13 -0.52 -16.00
CA LEU A 618 -15.70 0.70 -15.29
C LEU A 618 -14.19 0.87 -15.41
N PHE A 619 -13.75 1.99 -15.99
CA PHE A 619 -12.37 2.47 -15.88
C PHE A 619 -12.27 3.58 -14.83
N VAL A 620 -11.21 3.54 -14.00
CA VAL A 620 -10.78 4.64 -13.12
C VAL A 620 -9.27 4.76 -13.21
N ASP A 621 -8.72 5.96 -13.33
CA ASP A 621 -7.26 6.15 -13.49
C ASP A 621 -6.42 5.83 -12.23
N THR A 622 -7.06 5.63 -11.07
CA THR A 622 -6.41 5.33 -9.80
C THR A 622 -7.20 4.34 -8.94
N THR A 623 -6.58 3.82 -7.89
CA THR A 623 -7.23 2.96 -6.90
C THR A 623 -8.39 3.71 -6.22
N PRO A 624 -9.63 3.16 -6.18
CA PRO A 624 -10.76 3.82 -5.54
C PRO A 624 -10.50 3.98 -4.04
N CYS A 625 -10.70 5.19 -3.50
CA CYS A 625 -10.39 5.47 -2.10
C CYS A 625 -11.19 4.56 -1.15
N GLY A 626 -10.58 4.14 -0.03
CA GLY A 626 -11.17 3.18 0.89
C GLY A 626 -10.26 1.98 1.13
N ASP A 627 -10.85 0.81 1.38
CA ASP A 627 -10.10 -0.43 1.66
C ASP A 627 -9.16 -0.87 0.51
N ALA A 628 -9.50 -0.59 -0.75
CA ALA A 628 -8.63 -0.92 -1.88
C ALA A 628 -7.28 -0.17 -1.81
N SER A 629 -7.28 1.02 -1.21
CA SER A 629 -6.08 1.83 -0.97
C SER A 629 -5.35 1.53 0.36
N VAL A 630 -5.84 0.58 1.17
CA VAL A 630 -5.19 0.20 2.45
C VAL A 630 -4.14 -0.87 2.21
N PHE A 631 -2.89 -0.43 2.07
CA PHE A 631 -1.70 -1.28 2.02
C PHE A 631 -0.90 -1.25 3.34
N SER A 632 -0.12 -2.29 3.62
CA SER A 632 0.88 -2.29 4.68
C SER A 632 2.23 -2.79 4.15
N PRO A 633 3.22 -1.90 3.95
CA PRO A 633 4.57 -2.28 3.46
C PRO A 633 5.41 -3.05 4.49
N ARG A 634 4.84 -3.44 5.63
CA ARG A 634 5.49 -4.20 6.71
C ARG A 634 4.48 -5.24 7.20
N ASN A 635 4.95 -6.42 7.60
CA ASN A 635 4.12 -7.54 8.10
C ASN A 635 3.51 -7.29 9.51
N VAL A 636 2.89 -6.13 9.71
CA VAL A 636 2.03 -5.81 10.85
C VAL A 636 0.58 -5.98 10.41
N PRO A 637 -0.22 -6.84 11.07
CA PRO A 637 -1.62 -7.05 10.72
C PRO A 637 -2.47 -5.84 11.11
N ARG A 638 -2.48 -4.79 10.27
CA ARG A 638 -3.57 -3.82 10.26
C ARG A 638 -4.83 -4.56 9.80
N ARG A 639 -5.92 -4.44 10.57
CA ARG A 639 -7.22 -5.03 10.20
C ARG A 639 -7.70 -4.44 8.86
N GLN A 640 -7.71 -5.27 7.82
CA GLN A 640 -8.14 -4.93 6.45
C GLN A 640 -9.63 -5.26 6.27
N GLY A 641 -10.25 -4.75 5.20
CA GLY A 641 -11.66 -4.97 4.86
C GLY A 641 -12.64 -3.98 5.51
N PHE A 642 -12.24 -3.26 6.55
CA PHE A 642 -13.12 -2.33 7.27
C PHE A 642 -13.77 -1.27 6.38
N LEU A 643 -15.03 -0.95 6.68
CA LEU A 643 -15.73 0.20 6.12
C LEU A 643 -15.01 1.50 6.49
N ARG A 644 -15.00 2.47 5.56
CA ARG A 644 -14.28 3.74 5.73
C ARG A 644 -15.13 4.94 5.28
N VAL A 645 -14.88 6.08 5.91
CA VAL A 645 -15.50 7.36 5.56
C VAL A 645 -14.48 8.40 5.15
N LYS A 646 -14.85 9.20 4.14
CA LYS A 646 -14.11 10.37 3.68
C LYS A 646 -14.25 11.47 4.72
N VAL A 647 -13.13 12.05 5.14
CA VAL A 647 -13.08 13.11 6.16
C VAL A 647 -12.69 14.44 5.50
N GLU A 648 -13.43 15.50 5.82
CA GLU A 648 -13.45 16.79 5.12
C GLU A 648 -12.08 17.50 5.05
N ALA A 649 -11.13 17.16 5.93
CA ALA A 649 -9.82 17.82 6.05
C ALA A 649 -8.60 16.98 5.63
N VAL A 650 -8.71 15.65 5.45
CA VAL A 650 -7.53 14.75 5.47
C VAL A 650 -7.13 14.18 4.10
N GLY A 651 -7.92 14.44 3.04
CA GLY A 651 -7.58 13.98 1.69
C GLY A 651 -7.56 12.44 1.53
N GLY A 652 -8.38 11.73 2.32
CA GLY A 652 -8.42 10.27 2.34
C GLY A 652 -9.65 9.73 3.09
N ALA A 653 -9.67 8.41 3.33
CA ALA A 653 -10.75 7.73 4.05
C ALA A 653 -10.25 7.06 5.34
N VAL A 654 -10.99 7.20 6.44
CA VAL A 654 -10.68 6.68 7.79
C VAL A 654 -11.69 5.60 8.19
N SER A 655 -11.31 4.61 9.00
CA SER A 655 -12.20 3.51 9.41
C SER A 655 -13.39 3.99 10.25
N THR A 656 -14.57 3.42 9.99
CA THR A 656 -15.81 3.64 10.77
C THR A 656 -15.73 3.19 12.23
N LYS A 657 -14.74 2.36 12.61
CA LYS A 657 -14.55 1.92 13.99
C LYS A 657 -13.80 2.91 14.90
N ASN A 658 -13.38 4.06 14.37
CA ASN A 658 -12.71 5.07 15.19
C ASN A 658 -13.75 6.03 15.78
N GLU A 659 -14.15 5.76 17.02
CA GLU A 659 -15.18 6.52 17.76
C GLU A 659 -14.89 8.03 17.85
N ARG A 660 -13.61 8.44 17.80
CA ARG A 660 -13.24 9.87 17.82
C ARG A 660 -13.78 10.66 16.61
N ILE A 661 -14.13 10.00 15.51
CA ILE A 661 -14.69 10.64 14.30
C ILE A 661 -16.11 11.18 14.55
N PHE A 662 -16.86 10.57 15.47
CA PHE A 662 -18.28 10.91 15.71
C PHE A 662 -18.47 12.04 16.72
N ARG A 663 -17.38 12.58 17.29
CA ARG A 663 -17.43 13.68 18.29
C ARG A 663 -17.57 15.07 17.67
N GLU A 664 -17.48 15.18 16.34
CA GLU A 664 -17.70 16.41 15.59
C GLU A 664 -18.85 16.15 14.61
N GLU A 665 -19.82 17.06 14.52
CA GLU A 665 -21.05 16.93 13.70
C GLU A 665 -20.80 17.07 12.18
N LYS A 666 -19.87 16.28 11.64
CA LYS A 666 -19.43 16.36 10.24
C LYS A 666 -20.19 15.35 9.38
N LEU A 667 -20.65 15.77 8.20
CA LEU A 667 -21.44 14.93 7.29
C LEU A 667 -20.57 13.88 6.58
N LEU A 668 -20.37 12.74 7.26
CA LEU A 668 -19.55 11.64 6.80
C LEU A 668 -20.06 11.02 5.48
N THR A 669 -19.11 10.62 4.63
CA THR A 669 -19.41 9.99 3.33
C THR A 669 -18.64 8.70 3.18
N MET A 670 -19.32 7.58 2.95
CA MET A 670 -18.69 6.28 2.72
C MET A 670 -17.69 6.29 1.56
N SER A 671 -16.62 5.50 1.67
CA SER A 671 -15.54 5.45 0.69
C SER A 671 -15.98 4.86 -0.65
N CYS A 672 -15.18 5.09 -1.70
CA CYS A 672 -15.50 4.57 -3.04
C CYS A 672 -15.39 3.04 -3.10
N SER A 673 -14.42 2.45 -2.41
CA SER A 673 -14.32 0.99 -2.23
C SER A 673 -15.62 0.41 -1.65
N ASP A 674 -16.19 1.04 -0.62
CA ASP A 674 -17.43 0.59 0.04
C ASP A 674 -18.65 0.77 -0.87
N LYS A 675 -18.68 1.85 -1.66
CA LYS A 675 -19.75 2.10 -2.62
C LYS A 675 -19.72 1.09 -3.78
N ILE A 676 -18.56 0.83 -4.38
CA ILE A 676 -18.41 -0.18 -5.44
C ILE A 676 -18.79 -1.57 -4.91
N CYS A 677 -18.36 -1.92 -3.69
CA CYS A 677 -18.78 -3.17 -3.03
C CYS A 677 -20.29 -3.29 -2.89
N ARG A 678 -20.98 -2.18 -2.60
CA ARG A 678 -22.45 -2.14 -2.53
C ARG A 678 -23.11 -2.23 -3.91
N TRP A 679 -22.51 -1.69 -4.96
CA TRP A 679 -23.02 -1.83 -6.35
C TRP A 679 -22.90 -3.26 -6.86
N ASN A 680 -21.85 -3.98 -6.43
CA ASN A 680 -21.72 -5.42 -6.66
C ASN A 680 -22.75 -6.27 -5.92
N VAL A 681 -23.67 -5.69 -5.14
CA VAL A 681 -24.83 -6.40 -4.58
C VAL A 681 -26.14 -5.80 -5.07
N LEU A 682 -26.30 -4.48 -4.99
CA LEU A 682 -27.55 -3.77 -5.30
C LEU A 682 -27.71 -3.34 -6.77
N GLY A 683 -26.70 -3.61 -7.60
CA GLY A 683 -26.62 -3.11 -8.96
C GLY A 683 -26.29 -1.62 -9.06
N LEU A 684 -26.11 -1.18 -10.31
CA LEU A 684 -25.73 0.18 -10.69
C LEU A 684 -26.93 1.14 -10.71
N GLN A 685 -28.12 0.65 -11.02
CA GLN A 685 -29.34 1.44 -11.22
C GLN A 685 -29.82 2.17 -9.94
N GLY A 686 -29.68 1.53 -8.76
CA GLY A 686 -30.13 2.10 -7.49
C GLY A 686 -31.67 2.03 -7.29
N ALA A 687 -32.12 2.46 -6.10
CA ALA A 687 -33.50 2.26 -5.64
C ALA A 687 -34.59 2.74 -6.63
N LEU A 688 -34.54 4.00 -7.06
CA LEU A 688 -35.55 4.59 -7.95
C LEU A 688 -35.73 3.75 -9.23
N LEU A 689 -34.65 3.53 -9.97
CA LEU A 689 -34.68 2.75 -11.20
C LEU A 689 -34.99 1.27 -10.96
N SER A 690 -34.69 0.69 -9.79
CA SER A 690 -35.03 -0.72 -9.52
C SER A 690 -36.52 -1.03 -9.38
N ASN A 691 -37.38 -0.01 -9.36
CA ASN A 691 -38.83 -0.19 -9.57
C ASN A 691 -39.13 -0.63 -11.02
N PHE A 692 -38.30 -0.21 -11.99
CA PHE A 692 -38.49 -0.47 -13.43
C PHE A 692 -37.46 -1.44 -14.01
N LEU A 693 -36.27 -1.53 -13.42
CA LEU A 693 -35.13 -2.30 -13.95
C LEU A 693 -34.75 -3.47 -13.04
N ASP A 694 -34.43 -4.60 -13.65
CA ASP A 694 -33.65 -5.64 -13.01
C ASP A 694 -32.21 -5.15 -12.67
N PRO A 695 -31.51 -5.76 -11.70
CA PRO A 695 -30.20 -5.29 -11.24
C PRO A 695 -29.11 -5.42 -12.30
N ILE A 696 -28.54 -4.27 -12.68
CA ILE A 696 -27.47 -4.18 -13.68
C ILE A 696 -26.12 -4.12 -12.96
N TYR A 697 -25.16 -4.94 -13.37
CA TYR A 697 -23.85 -5.05 -12.71
C TYR A 697 -22.70 -4.72 -13.67
N LEU A 698 -21.53 -4.40 -13.11
CA LEU A 698 -20.29 -4.27 -13.89
C LEU A 698 -19.77 -5.64 -14.29
N LYS A 699 -19.37 -5.81 -15.56
CA LYS A 699 -18.62 -6.97 -16.02
C LYS A 699 -17.16 -6.90 -15.57
N SER A 700 -16.54 -5.72 -15.64
CA SER A 700 -15.16 -5.52 -15.21
C SER A 700 -14.89 -4.15 -14.58
N VAL A 701 -13.80 -4.11 -13.80
CA VAL A 701 -13.22 -2.90 -13.20
C VAL A 701 -11.75 -2.82 -13.62
N ILE A 702 -11.41 -1.79 -14.40
CA ILE A 702 -10.07 -1.50 -14.93
C ILE A 702 -9.51 -0.32 -14.15
N LEU A 703 -8.34 -0.48 -13.53
CA LEU A 703 -7.72 0.58 -12.72
C LEU A 703 -6.35 0.98 -13.27
N GLY A 704 -6.16 2.30 -13.46
CA GLY A 704 -4.94 2.90 -14.00
C GLY A 704 -3.76 3.01 -13.02
N ASN A 705 -3.94 2.61 -11.75
CA ASN A 705 -2.85 2.40 -10.79
C ASN A 705 -3.36 1.62 -9.56
N VAL A 706 -2.83 0.43 -9.28
CA VAL A 706 -3.11 -0.35 -8.05
C VAL A 706 -1.90 -1.21 -7.68
N ILE A 707 -1.67 -1.37 -6.38
CA ILE A 707 -0.49 -2.05 -5.83
C ILE A 707 -0.65 -3.58 -5.84
N HIS A 708 -1.85 -4.12 -5.55
CA HIS A 708 -2.13 -5.57 -5.57
C HIS A 708 -3.59 -5.91 -5.93
N GLU A 709 -3.80 -6.93 -6.76
CA GLU A 709 -5.12 -7.41 -7.17
C GLU A 709 -5.99 -7.91 -6.00
N SER A 710 -5.39 -8.69 -5.09
CA SER A 710 -6.10 -9.27 -3.95
C SER A 710 -6.71 -8.21 -3.01
N HIS A 711 -6.11 -7.01 -2.95
CA HIS A 711 -6.65 -5.89 -2.19
C HIS A 711 -7.89 -5.28 -2.85
N LEU A 712 -7.88 -5.16 -4.18
CA LEU A 712 -9.05 -4.72 -4.92
C LEU A 712 -10.20 -5.71 -4.77
N GLN A 713 -9.96 -6.99 -5.08
CA GLN A 713 -10.97 -8.05 -5.01
C GLN A 713 -11.60 -8.16 -3.62
N ARG A 714 -10.79 -8.13 -2.55
CA ARG A 714 -11.27 -8.03 -1.16
C ARG A 714 -12.18 -6.81 -0.97
N ALA A 715 -11.73 -5.63 -1.39
CA ALA A 715 -12.43 -4.38 -1.15
C ALA A 715 -13.77 -4.26 -1.90
N ILE A 716 -13.87 -4.81 -3.13
CA ILE A 716 -15.05 -4.65 -3.99
C ILE A 716 -16.04 -5.82 -3.97
N TYR A 717 -15.70 -6.99 -3.42
CA TYR A 717 -16.68 -8.06 -3.14
C TYR A 717 -16.21 -9.04 -2.05
N GLY A 718 -14.92 -9.38 -2.00
CA GLY A 718 -14.44 -10.55 -1.26
C GLY A 718 -14.70 -10.49 0.25
N ARG A 719 -14.65 -9.30 0.86
CA ARG A 719 -14.85 -9.11 2.30
C ARG A 719 -16.27 -9.37 2.83
N VAL A 720 -17.27 -9.46 1.96
CA VAL A 720 -18.66 -9.82 2.33
C VAL A 720 -19.08 -11.18 1.79
N LYS A 721 -18.19 -11.89 1.07
CA LYS A 721 -18.54 -13.12 0.34
C LYS A 721 -19.09 -14.22 1.27
N ASP A 722 -18.51 -14.35 2.46
CA ASP A 722 -18.81 -15.43 3.38
C ASP A 722 -19.91 -15.07 4.40
N THR A 723 -20.31 -13.79 4.47
CA THR A 723 -21.33 -13.28 5.42
C THR A 723 -22.59 -12.75 4.74
N LEU A 724 -22.60 -12.62 3.41
CA LEU A 724 -23.76 -12.18 2.66
C LEU A 724 -24.69 -13.36 2.36
N VAL A 725 -25.74 -13.45 3.14
CA VAL A 725 -26.79 -14.47 3.04
C VAL A 725 -28.13 -13.83 2.61
N ASN A 726 -29.07 -14.67 2.14
CA ASN A 726 -30.47 -14.30 1.92
C ASN A 726 -30.67 -13.03 1.07
N LEU A 727 -30.07 -13.00 -0.13
CA LEU A 727 -30.40 -11.99 -1.12
C LEU A 727 -31.74 -12.32 -1.80
N PRO A 728 -32.67 -11.35 -1.93
CA PRO A 728 -33.89 -11.55 -2.71
C PRO A 728 -33.54 -11.68 -4.19
N SER A 729 -34.21 -12.59 -4.89
CA SER A 729 -34.13 -12.64 -6.36
C SER A 729 -34.56 -11.28 -6.94
N PRO A 730 -33.95 -10.79 -8.04
CA PRO A 730 -32.82 -11.34 -8.79
C PRO A 730 -31.44 -10.80 -8.35
N TYR A 731 -31.31 -10.26 -7.13
CA TYR A 731 -30.05 -9.69 -6.64
C TYR A 731 -29.01 -10.78 -6.33
N LYS A 732 -27.75 -10.51 -6.67
CA LYS A 732 -26.60 -11.41 -6.44
C LYS A 732 -25.35 -10.66 -6.01
N LEU A 733 -24.38 -11.39 -5.45
CA LEU A 733 -23.01 -10.89 -5.29
C LEU A 733 -22.26 -11.00 -6.62
N ASN A 734 -22.10 -9.87 -7.30
CA ASN A 734 -21.31 -9.75 -8.52
C ASN A 734 -19.81 -9.80 -8.22
N THR A 735 -19.07 -10.56 -9.03
CA THR A 735 -17.62 -10.70 -8.96
C THR A 735 -17.00 -10.28 -10.30
N PRO A 736 -16.85 -8.96 -10.55
CA PRO A 736 -16.37 -8.45 -11.83
C PRO A 736 -14.90 -8.80 -12.06
N SER A 737 -14.51 -8.97 -13.33
CA SER A 737 -13.11 -9.14 -13.72
C SER A 737 -12.30 -7.89 -13.38
N THR A 738 -11.11 -8.07 -12.80
CA THR A 738 -10.24 -6.98 -12.34
C THR A 738 -9.02 -6.84 -13.24
N PHE A 739 -8.76 -5.62 -13.72
CA PHE A 739 -7.63 -5.34 -14.61
C PHE A 739 -6.81 -4.14 -14.11
N PHE A 740 -5.50 -4.20 -14.35
CA PHE A 740 -4.54 -3.22 -13.85
C PHE A 740 -3.68 -2.71 -15.00
N LEU A 741 -3.62 -1.39 -15.14
CA LEU A 741 -2.83 -0.72 -16.18
C LEU A 741 -1.84 0.23 -15.51
N PRO A 742 -0.59 0.37 -16.00
CA PRO A 742 0.33 1.39 -15.50
C PRO A 742 -0.18 2.79 -15.84
N SER A 743 -0.14 3.74 -14.90
CA SER A 743 -0.57 5.11 -15.17
C SER A 743 0.35 5.76 -16.21
N THR A 744 -0.25 6.43 -17.20
CA THR A 744 0.47 7.22 -18.22
C THR A 744 0.31 8.73 -18.00
N ARG A 745 -0.45 9.16 -16.97
CA ARG A 745 -0.67 10.57 -16.65
C ARG A 745 0.11 10.97 -15.41
N GLN A 746 0.89 12.04 -15.52
CA GLN A 746 1.42 12.74 -14.37
C GLN A 746 0.28 13.50 -13.67
N SER A 747 0.15 13.34 -12.35
CA SER A 747 -0.87 14.06 -11.58
C SER A 747 -0.54 15.56 -11.54
N PRO A 748 -1.51 16.47 -11.73
CA PRO A 748 -1.26 17.91 -11.61
C PRO A 748 -0.88 18.28 -10.17
N ALA A 749 0.03 19.24 -10.03
CA ALA A 749 0.54 19.71 -8.74
C ALA A 749 -0.55 20.30 -7.83
N SER A 750 -1.58 20.93 -8.40
CA SER A 750 -2.74 21.44 -7.67
C SER A 750 -4.02 20.73 -8.09
N VAL A 751 -4.90 20.46 -7.11
CA VAL A 751 -6.20 19.82 -7.36
C VAL A 751 -7.22 20.89 -7.76
N PRO A 752 -7.86 20.79 -8.95
CA PRO A 752 -8.89 21.73 -9.37
C PRO A 752 -10.03 21.88 -8.36
N ASN A 753 -10.81 22.96 -8.47
CA ASN A 753 -11.98 23.21 -7.62
C ASN A 753 -13.33 22.84 -8.28
N PHE A 754 -13.27 22.09 -9.39
CA PHE A 754 -14.42 21.58 -10.12
C PHE A 754 -14.26 20.09 -10.48
N ALA A 755 -15.37 19.45 -10.80
CA ALA A 755 -15.49 18.17 -11.50
C ALA A 755 -16.19 18.39 -12.84
N ILE A 756 -16.00 17.49 -13.80
CA ILE A 756 -16.84 17.42 -15.01
C ILE A 756 -17.70 16.16 -14.98
N THR A 757 -18.90 16.23 -15.56
CA THR A 757 -19.81 15.07 -15.74
C THR A 757 -20.40 15.04 -17.13
N TRP A 758 -20.45 13.86 -17.74
CA TRP A 758 -21.02 13.65 -19.07
C TRP A 758 -21.64 12.25 -19.18
N SER A 759 -22.84 12.20 -19.75
CA SER A 759 -23.55 10.97 -20.14
C SER A 759 -23.69 10.96 -21.67
N LYS A 760 -23.63 9.79 -22.31
CA LYS A 760 -24.00 9.65 -23.73
C LYS A 760 -25.39 10.23 -23.97
N ASN A 761 -25.60 10.81 -25.15
CA ASN A 761 -26.71 11.70 -25.56
C ASN A 761 -26.57 13.18 -25.13
N ASN A 762 -25.77 13.53 -24.13
CA ASN A 762 -25.48 14.94 -23.86
C ASN A 762 -24.45 15.50 -24.85
N GLN A 763 -24.75 16.64 -25.48
CA GLN A 763 -23.83 17.32 -26.42
C GLN A 763 -22.58 17.87 -25.71
N GLN A 764 -22.75 18.46 -24.52
CA GLN A 764 -21.69 19.08 -23.71
C GLN A 764 -21.60 18.42 -22.32
N CYS A 765 -20.48 18.62 -21.62
CA CYS A 765 -20.33 18.20 -20.22
C CYS A 765 -20.85 19.27 -19.24
N GLU A 766 -21.35 18.85 -18.08
CA GLU A 766 -21.64 19.75 -16.97
C GLU A 766 -20.37 20.00 -16.14
N ILE A 767 -20.17 21.24 -15.71
CA ILE A 767 -19.08 21.63 -14.80
C ILE A 767 -19.66 21.80 -13.39
N ILE A 768 -19.18 21.00 -12.44
CA ILE A 768 -19.66 20.97 -11.05
C ILE A 768 -18.65 21.67 -10.14
N ASN A 769 -19.08 22.68 -9.38
CA ASN A 769 -18.24 23.34 -8.37
C ASN A 769 -18.21 22.53 -7.07
N TYR A 770 -17.03 22.11 -6.59
CA TYR A 770 -16.93 21.28 -5.38
C TYR A 770 -17.45 21.95 -4.09
N ARG A 771 -17.51 23.29 -4.04
CA ARG A 771 -17.99 24.01 -2.85
C ARG A 771 -19.52 23.92 -2.70
N THR A 772 -20.24 23.87 -3.82
CA THR A 772 -21.71 23.89 -3.87
C THR A 772 -22.32 22.55 -4.29
N GLY A 773 -21.56 21.68 -4.94
CA GLY A 773 -22.08 20.45 -5.55
C GLY A 773 -23.10 20.72 -6.68
N MET A 774 -23.04 21.89 -7.31
CA MET A 774 -23.97 22.34 -8.35
C MET A 774 -23.21 22.89 -9.56
N THR A 775 -23.92 23.04 -10.68
CA THR A 775 -23.40 23.78 -11.85
C THR A 775 -23.56 25.29 -11.61
N GLN A 776 -23.07 26.11 -12.56
CA GLN A 776 -23.40 27.54 -12.58
C GLN A 776 -24.88 27.80 -12.91
N LEU A 777 -25.54 26.88 -13.61
CA LEU A 777 -26.96 26.94 -14.00
C LEU A 777 -27.90 26.25 -12.99
N GLY A 778 -27.39 25.89 -11.81
CA GLY A 778 -28.16 25.26 -10.73
C GLY A 778 -27.95 23.74 -10.58
N PRO A 779 -29.01 22.97 -10.22
CA PRO A 779 -28.88 21.53 -9.96
C PRO A 779 -28.46 20.75 -11.20
N SER A 780 -27.36 20.01 -11.08
CA SER A 780 -26.86 19.12 -12.14
C SER A 780 -27.90 18.08 -12.58
N LYS A 781 -27.89 17.70 -13.86
CA LYS A 781 -28.65 16.57 -14.44
C LYS A 781 -28.50 15.29 -13.62
N VAL A 782 -27.33 15.07 -13.04
CA VAL A 782 -27.05 13.91 -12.17
C VAL A 782 -27.32 14.16 -10.68
N SER A 783 -28.07 15.19 -10.27
CA SER A 783 -28.48 15.45 -8.86
C SER A 783 -29.56 14.48 -8.35
N LYS A 784 -29.92 14.52 -7.05
CA LYS A 784 -31.07 13.72 -6.56
C LYS A 784 -32.39 14.29 -7.09
N GLN A 785 -32.50 15.62 -7.12
CA GLN A 785 -33.67 16.35 -7.59
C GLN A 785 -34.00 16.01 -9.05
N ARG A 786 -33.01 16.04 -9.95
CA ARG A 786 -33.21 15.67 -11.36
C ARG A 786 -33.54 14.19 -11.57
N PHE A 787 -33.00 13.28 -10.75
CA PHE A 787 -33.41 11.87 -10.79
C PHE A 787 -34.83 11.63 -10.25
N LEU A 788 -35.33 12.45 -9.32
CA LEU A 788 -36.74 12.40 -8.94
C LEU A 788 -37.64 12.88 -10.09
N GLN A 789 -37.23 13.93 -10.81
CA GLN A 789 -37.95 14.45 -11.97
C GLN A 789 -38.06 13.41 -13.09
N LYS A 790 -36.93 12.79 -13.47
CA LYS A 790 -36.93 11.68 -14.44
C LYS A 790 -37.72 10.46 -13.93
N PHE A 791 -37.68 10.15 -12.63
CA PHE A 791 -38.50 9.07 -12.04
C PHE A 791 -40.00 9.35 -12.13
N GLY A 792 -40.46 10.57 -11.82
CA GLY A 792 -41.87 10.97 -11.90
C GLY A 792 -42.41 10.86 -13.32
N ALA A 793 -41.73 11.49 -14.29
CA ALA A 793 -42.12 11.44 -15.71
C ALA A 793 -42.14 10.00 -16.26
N LEU A 794 -41.19 9.15 -15.84
CA LEU A 794 -41.16 7.73 -16.24
C LEU A 794 -42.29 6.92 -15.56
N SER A 795 -42.61 7.23 -14.30
CA SER A 795 -43.72 6.60 -13.56
C SER A 795 -45.06 6.90 -14.21
N GLU A 796 -45.26 8.14 -14.67
CA GLU A 796 -46.45 8.57 -15.40
C GLU A 796 -46.60 7.79 -16.72
N LYS A 797 -45.53 7.70 -17.52
CA LYS A 797 -45.51 6.95 -18.79
C LYS A 797 -45.76 5.44 -18.62
N ILE A 798 -45.30 4.81 -17.52
CA ILE A 798 -45.39 3.35 -17.31
C ILE A 798 -46.65 2.93 -16.54
N TRP A 799 -47.07 3.71 -15.55
CA TRP A 799 -48.15 3.36 -14.62
C TRP A 799 -49.40 4.25 -14.75
N GLY A 800 -49.40 5.26 -15.63
CA GLY A 800 -50.52 6.19 -15.79
C GLY A 800 -50.77 7.08 -14.57
N LYS A 801 -49.75 7.26 -13.72
CA LYS A 801 -49.86 8.00 -12.45
C LYS A 801 -48.78 9.06 -12.34
N ASN A 802 -49.17 10.34 -12.35
CA ASN A 802 -48.28 11.40 -11.90
C ASN A 802 -48.08 11.25 -10.38
N LEU A 803 -46.84 10.97 -9.97
CA LEU A 803 -46.49 10.71 -8.57
C LEU A 803 -45.90 11.97 -7.92
N GLU A 804 -46.73 12.72 -7.20
CA GLU A 804 -46.29 13.75 -6.24
C GLU A 804 -45.70 13.12 -4.96
N ILE A 805 -44.65 12.33 -5.15
CA ILE A 805 -44.04 11.48 -4.12
C ILE A 805 -42.79 12.14 -3.51
N MET A 806 -42.56 11.96 -2.21
CA MET A 806 -41.29 12.34 -1.60
C MET A 806 -40.17 11.45 -2.12
N TYR A 807 -38.96 12.03 -2.29
CA TYR A 807 -37.79 11.27 -2.74
C TYR A 807 -37.50 10.02 -1.90
N ILE A 808 -37.79 10.08 -0.60
CA ILE A 808 -37.64 8.94 0.31
C ILE A 808 -38.71 7.85 0.10
N GLU A 809 -39.97 8.22 -0.14
CA GLU A 809 -41.08 7.29 -0.42
C GLU A 809 -40.84 6.53 -1.73
N ALA A 810 -40.44 7.25 -2.80
CA ALA A 810 -40.07 6.67 -4.09
C ALA A 810 -38.85 5.72 -4.01
N LYS A 811 -37.99 5.90 -2.99
CA LYS A 811 -36.92 4.96 -2.68
C LYS A 811 -37.39 3.78 -1.84
N PHE A 812 -38.42 3.94 -1.01
CA PHE A 812 -38.99 2.86 -0.20
C PHE A 812 -39.86 1.90 -1.02
N SER A 813 -40.54 2.37 -2.07
CA SER A 813 -41.34 1.54 -2.99
C SER A 813 -40.56 0.37 -3.60
N ALA A 814 -39.24 0.54 -3.79
CA ALA A 814 -38.34 -0.50 -4.27
C ALA A 814 -38.04 -1.56 -3.18
N PHE A 815 -39.05 -2.34 -2.80
CA PHE A 815 -39.01 -3.30 -1.69
C PHE A 815 -37.84 -4.29 -1.76
N GLU A 816 -37.67 -4.99 -2.89
CA GLU A 816 -36.59 -5.97 -3.11
C GLU A 816 -35.20 -5.33 -3.00
N TYR A 817 -35.02 -4.13 -3.57
CA TYR A 817 -33.79 -3.36 -3.44
C TYR A 817 -33.51 -3.03 -1.97
N ASN A 818 -34.53 -2.63 -1.21
CA ASN A 818 -34.39 -2.28 0.20
C ASN A 818 -34.08 -3.51 1.07
N ASN A 819 -34.60 -4.67 0.73
CA ASN A 819 -34.26 -5.94 1.40
C ASN A 819 -32.80 -6.32 1.12
N ALA A 820 -32.37 -6.37 -0.15
CA ALA A 820 -30.97 -6.61 -0.52
C ALA A 820 -30.02 -5.57 0.12
N LYS A 821 -30.46 -4.31 0.22
CA LYS A 821 -29.76 -3.19 0.86
C LYS A 821 -29.58 -3.41 2.37
N ASN A 822 -30.51 -4.11 3.01
CA ASN A 822 -30.41 -4.50 4.42
C ASN A 822 -29.48 -5.71 4.57
N SER A 823 -29.62 -6.76 3.74
CA SER A 823 -28.74 -7.94 3.76
C SER A 823 -27.25 -7.57 3.62
N ILE A 824 -26.89 -6.62 2.74
CA ILE A 824 -25.50 -6.15 2.61
C ILE A 824 -25.02 -5.29 3.80
N ASN A 825 -25.92 -4.51 4.43
CA ASN A 825 -25.57 -3.77 5.65
C ASN A 825 -25.31 -4.75 6.81
N GLU A 826 -26.09 -5.82 6.90
CA GLU A 826 -25.94 -6.90 7.88
C GLU A 826 -24.66 -7.71 7.62
N ALA A 827 -24.38 -8.10 6.37
CA ALA A 827 -23.15 -8.79 6.00
C ALA A 827 -21.87 -8.02 6.44
N PHE A 828 -21.86 -6.69 6.37
CA PHE A 828 -20.76 -5.87 6.91
C PHE A 828 -20.66 -5.93 8.44
N ARG A 829 -21.78 -6.00 9.17
CA ARG A 829 -21.80 -6.16 10.63
C ARG A 829 -21.33 -7.54 11.04
N SER A 830 -21.87 -8.59 10.42
CA SER A 830 -21.55 -10.00 10.69
C SER A 830 -20.10 -10.35 10.36
N ALA A 831 -19.48 -9.66 9.40
CA ALA A 831 -18.04 -9.76 9.11
C ALA A 831 -17.14 -8.89 10.02
N ASP A 832 -17.68 -8.26 11.07
CA ASP A 832 -17.00 -7.30 11.94
C ASP A 832 -16.33 -6.14 11.17
N LEU A 833 -16.89 -5.70 10.04
CA LEU A 833 -16.29 -4.66 9.18
C LEU A 833 -16.70 -3.22 9.56
N GLY A 834 -17.61 -3.08 10.52
CA GLY A 834 -18.18 -1.81 10.97
C GLY A 834 -19.58 -1.55 10.40
N ASN A 835 -20.19 -0.44 10.82
CA ASN A 835 -21.53 -0.05 10.38
C ASN A 835 -21.49 0.82 9.12
N TRP A 836 -22.44 0.61 8.20
CA TRP A 836 -22.65 1.52 7.08
C TRP A 836 -23.24 2.85 7.59
N ILE A 837 -22.55 3.96 7.34
CA ILE A 837 -23.04 5.29 7.73
C ILE A 837 -24.04 5.80 6.69
N THR A 838 -25.29 5.95 7.11
CA THR A 838 -26.36 6.66 6.39
C THR A 838 -26.31 8.16 6.70
N ARG A 839 -26.92 8.97 5.84
CA ARG A 839 -27.14 10.39 6.12
C ARG A 839 -28.45 10.56 6.90
N PRO A 840 -28.63 11.68 7.62
CA PRO A 840 -29.91 12.03 8.25
C PRO A 840 -31.07 11.99 7.26
N ILE A 841 -32.24 11.54 7.72
CA ILE A 841 -33.39 11.16 6.88
C ILE A 841 -34.02 12.38 6.18
N GLU A 842 -33.91 13.54 6.80
CA GLU A 842 -34.36 14.86 6.34
C GLU A 842 -33.66 15.27 5.03
N ARG A 843 -32.48 14.70 4.75
CA ARG A 843 -31.75 14.87 3.47
C ARG A 843 -32.36 14.08 2.31
N GLU A 844 -33.47 13.37 2.55
CA GLU A 844 -34.28 12.63 1.59
C GLU A 844 -35.77 12.99 1.67
N MET A 845 -36.17 13.82 2.64
CA MET A 845 -37.54 14.36 2.79
C MET A 845 -37.71 15.63 1.94
N PHE A 846 -37.79 15.46 0.62
CA PHE A 846 -38.16 16.53 -0.30
C PHE A 846 -39.07 16.01 -1.41
N ARG A 847 -39.96 16.88 -1.88
CA ARG A 847 -40.70 16.74 -3.14
C ARG A 847 -40.10 17.67 -4.19
N LEU A 848 -40.45 17.46 -5.45
CA LEU A 848 -40.33 18.52 -6.44
C LEU A 848 -41.36 19.60 -6.11
N LYS A 849 -41.02 20.87 -6.33
CA LYS A 849 -42.04 21.91 -6.48
C LYS A 849 -42.48 21.89 -7.94
N ASN A 850 -43.78 21.90 -8.17
CA ASN A 850 -44.37 22.11 -9.49
C ASN A 850 -44.00 23.52 -10.00
#